data_AF-A0AAW0C4Y2-F1
#
_entry.id   AF-A0AAW0C4Y2-F1
#
_cell.length_a   1.000
_cell.length_b   1.000
_cell.length_c   1.000
_cell.angle_alpha   90.00
_cell.angle_beta   90.00
_cell.angle_gamma   90.00
#
_symmetry.space_group_name_H-M   'P 1'
#
loop_
_entity.id
_entity.type
_entity.pdbx_description
1 polymer ?
#
loop_
_entity_poly.entity_id
_entity_poly.type
_entity_poly.pdbx_seq_one_letter_code
_entity_poly.pdbx_strand_id
1 'polypeptide(L)'
;MGSRDSSSQTRKDENNGVFNGSEYRPKSPPPKSMRTASPTGSRSHSYSERLPHVRMWTEGEPYRFAPKRRGDPWEECLKRVDNYDDEMCRGWKEDIDTLLVFAGLFSATVTAFVIESYHWLTEDPDEASARILAEILQHLIGQNNTAAELTIKATTHVSTSPKTSTFGSEAFAVRVNVSWFLSLILALSTVMLGILCKQWIREHRRDTPSSSPKETLELRQLRFESLERWGVLTLLASLPLILQLALVLFFAGLLDLLWALDYIVASLATALIGLSVFILSITTVLPCYYLLTSPSIVFSDSVYVCPYKSPQAWLYYRIARVMFRPILRSKAHIRFPNWASSDLHIIRNHFPVSTLNPREYLLRGLKWMIATFSDSTVMANHIFHCMQGLQTELVANATGQPGEKSRDVLYYNFFRNSAWDPDTGRFLAELFLRQVNGPLNSQTTSSGGGGDTRSIGDALGSFWNLAIIDFVGDGLLPELQTELLYQIIASVKQYCADGRITLFDMSPILMICRELWKHPSLPIRQSSISILDDLESWLSRASEDIRAELVPSVASALTEIIDKESETDPVSEFVLSGRGPRFVRLLDEWIVAKGIDMDDYSMHDMAMSWGDAKEKILRMSGLSMDYFDSPTEMSDTVEDPGGS
;
A
#
# COMPACT_ATOMS: atom_id res chain seq x y z
N MET A 1 -32.80 23.02 -30.62
CA MET A 1 -33.58 23.93 -31.48
C MET A 1 -32.68 25.10 -31.84
N GLY A 2 -32.28 25.22 -33.11
CA GLY A 2 -31.77 26.46 -33.72
C GLY A 2 -30.26 26.73 -33.69
N SER A 3 -29.57 26.33 -34.77
CA SER A 3 -28.29 26.91 -35.24
C SER A 3 -28.39 28.41 -35.56
N ARG A 4 -27.25 29.11 -35.55
CA ARG A 4 -26.93 30.12 -36.57
C ARG A 4 -25.42 30.39 -36.68
N ASP A 5 -24.95 30.22 -37.91
CA ASP A 5 -23.62 30.55 -38.44
C ASP A 5 -23.34 32.06 -38.44
N SER A 6 -22.05 32.43 -38.49
CA SER A 6 -21.50 33.25 -39.59
C SER A 6 -19.98 33.44 -39.49
N SER A 7 -19.32 32.99 -40.56
CA SER A 7 -17.92 33.21 -40.94
C SER A 7 -17.65 34.67 -41.30
N SER A 8 -16.42 35.15 -41.08
CA SER A 8 -15.85 36.30 -41.82
C SER A 8 -14.33 36.13 -41.96
N GLN A 9 -13.91 36.00 -43.21
CA GLN A 9 -12.54 35.91 -43.69
C GLN A 9 -12.23 37.22 -44.42
N THR A 10 -11.10 37.87 -44.13
CA THR A 10 -10.57 38.96 -44.96
C THR A 10 -9.07 38.76 -45.20
N ARG A 11 -8.73 38.80 -46.49
CA ARG A 11 -7.43 38.72 -47.14
C ARG A 11 -7.21 40.08 -47.83
N LYS A 12 -5.93 40.40 -48.15
CA LYS A 12 -5.40 41.43 -49.08
C LYS A 12 -4.62 42.56 -48.39
N ASP A 13 -3.45 43.05 -48.83
CA ASP A 13 -2.70 42.90 -50.09
C ASP A 13 -1.19 43.19 -49.88
N GLU A 14 -0.39 42.70 -50.84
CA GLU A 14 1.04 42.95 -51.10
C GLU A 14 1.33 44.40 -51.54
N ASN A 15 2.52 44.95 -51.26
CA ASN A 15 3.43 45.41 -52.33
C ASN A 15 4.88 45.70 -51.90
N ASN A 16 5.78 45.52 -52.88
CA ASN A 16 7.24 45.48 -52.90
C ASN A 16 8.01 46.82 -52.89
N GLY A 17 9.32 46.73 -52.60
CA GLY A 17 10.41 47.65 -53.01
C GLY A 17 11.63 47.60 -52.07
N VAL A 18 12.72 46.83 -52.26
CA VAL A 18 13.83 46.83 -53.26
C VAL A 18 15.19 47.26 -52.65
N PHE A 19 16.18 46.33 -52.73
CA PHE A 19 17.68 46.42 -52.77
C PHE A 19 18.44 47.04 -51.57
N ASN A 20 19.59 46.57 -51.06
CA ASN A 20 20.76 45.75 -51.45
C ASN A 20 21.32 45.11 -50.14
N GLY A 21 22.06 44.02 -50.01
CA GLY A 21 23.06 43.36 -50.85
C GLY A 21 24.23 42.92 -49.95
N SER A 22 24.49 41.62 -49.78
CA SER A 22 25.83 41.02 -49.64
C SER A 22 25.73 39.50 -49.42
N GLU A 23 26.18 38.80 -50.45
CA GLU A 23 26.28 37.37 -50.68
C GLU A 23 27.67 36.89 -50.25
N TYR A 24 27.83 35.78 -49.51
CA TYR A 24 29.10 35.01 -49.49
C TYR A 24 28.93 33.56 -48.98
N ARG A 25 28.98 32.61 -49.92
CA ARG A 25 29.55 31.24 -49.84
C ARG A 25 29.93 30.87 -51.29
N PRO A 26 30.73 29.83 -51.61
CA PRO A 26 31.55 28.91 -50.81
C PRO A 26 32.97 28.66 -51.41
N LYS A 27 33.88 27.93 -50.74
CA LYS A 27 35.01 27.24 -51.40
C LYS A 27 35.38 25.90 -50.74
N SER A 28 35.40 24.85 -51.58
CA SER A 28 35.99 23.52 -51.39
C SER A 28 37.49 23.49 -51.78
N PRO A 29 38.31 22.55 -51.29
CA PRO A 29 39.62 22.21 -51.87
C PRO A 29 39.60 20.94 -52.77
N PRO A 30 40.66 20.66 -53.56
CA PRO A 30 40.62 19.92 -54.84
C PRO A 30 41.08 18.42 -54.78
N PRO A 31 41.04 17.66 -55.90
CA PRO A 31 41.27 16.20 -55.95
C PRO A 31 42.62 15.74 -56.58
N LYS A 32 42.88 14.41 -56.50
CA LYS A 32 43.82 13.49 -57.24
C LYS A 32 44.81 12.76 -56.29
N SER A 33 45.17 11.47 -56.43
CA SER A 33 45.24 10.61 -57.63
C SER A 33 44.90 9.13 -57.39
N MET A 34 44.41 8.50 -58.47
CA MET A 34 44.32 7.06 -58.73
C MET A 34 45.71 6.38 -58.78
N ARG A 35 45.81 5.15 -58.25
CA ARG A 35 46.71 4.12 -58.76
C ARG A 35 45.94 2.81 -58.90
N THR A 36 46.16 2.15 -60.02
CA THR A 36 45.40 1.06 -60.64
C THR A 36 45.85 -0.34 -60.21
N ALA A 37 44.90 -1.29 -60.31
CA ALA A 37 45.01 -2.68 -60.80
C ALA A 37 45.17 -3.88 -59.81
N SER A 38 44.03 -4.55 -59.59
CA SER A 38 43.71 -5.98 -59.87
C SER A 38 44.26 -7.12 -58.97
N PRO A 39 43.76 -8.38 -59.07
CA PRO A 39 43.12 -9.12 -57.98
C PRO A 39 43.93 -10.37 -57.56
N THR A 40 43.56 -11.02 -56.45
CA THR A 40 43.66 -12.48 -56.14
C THR A 40 43.91 -12.70 -54.65
N GLY A 41 43.26 -13.73 -54.09
CA GLY A 41 43.57 -14.21 -52.75
C GLY A 41 42.35 -14.61 -51.93
N SER A 42 41.70 -15.69 -52.32
CA SER A 42 40.80 -16.48 -51.47
C SER A 42 41.48 -16.80 -50.13
N ARG A 43 40.90 -16.36 -49.01
CA ARG A 43 41.24 -16.91 -47.69
C ARG A 43 39.99 -16.93 -46.80
N SER A 44 39.62 -18.14 -46.42
CA SER A 44 38.58 -18.55 -45.49
C SER A 44 38.55 -17.69 -44.22
N HIS A 45 37.43 -17.00 -43.99
CA HIS A 45 37.16 -16.34 -42.71
C HIS A 45 36.67 -17.38 -41.69
N SER A 46 37.50 -17.70 -40.71
CA SER A 46 37.05 -18.21 -39.41
C SER A 46 36.53 -17.03 -38.59
N TYR A 47 35.21 -16.84 -38.52
CA TYR A 47 34.59 -15.87 -37.61
C TYR A 47 34.41 -16.53 -36.24
N SER A 48 35.36 -16.33 -35.32
CA SER A 48 35.12 -16.44 -33.89
C SER A 48 34.76 -15.05 -33.38
N GLU A 49 33.50 -14.66 -33.49
CA GLU A 49 33.03 -13.40 -32.92
C GLU A 49 32.97 -13.57 -31.40
N ARG A 50 33.94 -12.97 -30.71
CA ARG A 50 34.00 -12.94 -29.24
C ARG A 50 32.76 -12.23 -28.71
N LEU A 51 32.09 -12.85 -27.73
CA LEU A 51 31.05 -12.21 -26.92
C LEU A 51 31.47 -10.76 -26.58
N PRO A 52 30.60 -9.75 -26.78
CA PRO A 52 30.89 -8.41 -26.30
C PRO A 52 31.19 -8.48 -24.79
N HIS A 53 32.18 -7.73 -24.30
CA HIS A 53 32.53 -7.72 -22.87
C HIS A 53 31.33 -7.23 -22.05
N VAL A 54 30.52 -8.17 -21.56
CA VAL A 54 29.35 -7.89 -20.72
C VAL A 54 29.81 -7.82 -19.27
N ARG A 55 29.74 -6.62 -18.68
CA ARG A 55 29.96 -6.45 -17.24
C ARG A 55 28.79 -7.07 -16.48
N MET A 56 29.06 -8.15 -15.74
CA MET A 56 28.05 -8.86 -14.95
C MET A 56 27.42 -7.95 -13.90
N TRP A 57 26.12 -8.12 -13.66
CA TRP A 57 25.42 -7.41 -12.59
C TRP A 57 25.81 -7.97 -11.23
N THR A 58 26.23 -7.09 -10.32
CA THR A 58 26.65 -7.43 -8.96
C THR A 58 25.86 -6.66 -7.91
N GLU A 59 25.85 -7.18 -6.67
CA GLU A 59 25.23 -6.49 -5.53
C GLU A 59 25.78 -5.05 -5.39
N GLY A 60 24.88 -4.06 -5.22
CA GLY A 60 25.22 -2.65 -5.04
C GLY A 60 25.10 -1.75 -6.27
N GLU A 61 24.92 -2.30 -7.48
CA GLU A 61 24.62 -1.51 -8.68
C GLU A 61 23.13 -1.08 -8.73
N PRO A 62 22.76 0.07 -9.33
CA PRO A 62 21.36 0.50 -9.44
C PRO A 62 20.53 -0.53 -10.23
N TYR A 63 19.29 -0.78 -9.79
CA TYR A 63 18.36 -1.69 -10.46
C TYR A 63 17.93 -1.14 -11.83
N ARG A 64 17.94 -1.99 -12.86
CA ARG A 64 17.62 -1.61 -14.25
C ARG A 64 16.15 -1.83 -14.57
N PHE A 65 15.53 -2.84 -13.95
CA PHE A 65 14.12 -3.18 -14.10
C PHE A 65 13.28 -2.77 -12.88
N ALA A 66 13.81 -1.92 -11.98
CA ALA A 66 13.01 -1.42 -10.87
C ALA A 66 11.77 -0.65 -11.38
N PRO A 67 10.61 -0.76 -10.70
CA PRO A 67 9.40 -0.07 -11.12
C PRO A 67 9.63 1.45 -11.22
N LYS A 68 9.19 2.05 -12.33
CA LYS A 68 9.48 3.46 -12.64
C LYS A 68 8.60 4.41 -11.82
N ARG A 69 9.22 5.44 -11.25
CA ARG A 69 8.52 6.58 -10.60
C ARG A 69 7.88 7.47 -11.68
N ARG A 70 6.56 7.66 -11.65
CA ARG A 70 5.81 8.48 -12.65
C ARG A 70 5.44 9.87 -12.10
N GLY A 71 5.53 10.91 -12.93
CA GLY A 71 4.91 12.24 -12.74
C GLY A 71 5.84 13.38 -12.29
N ASP A 72 5.39 14.64 -12.48
CA ASP A 72 5.98 15.81 -11.82
C ASP A 72 5.71 15.71 -10.31
N PRO A 73 6.74 15.72 -9.44
CA PRO A 73 6.54 15.55 -8.01
C PRO A 73 5.58 16.57 -7.38
N TRP A 74 5.49 17.78 -7.93
CA TRP A 74 4.61 18.83 -7.39
C TRP A 74 3.15 18.58 -7.71
N GLU A 75 2.82 18.17 -8.93
CA GLU A 75 1.45 17.82 -9.31
C GLU A 75 0.93 16.61 -8.53
N GLU A 76 1.76 15.58 -8.36
CA GLU A 76 1.36 14.39 -7.60
C GLU A 76 1.20 14.71 -6.11
N CYS A 77 2.08 15.54 -5.54
CA CYS A 77 1.93 16.01 -4.16
C CYS A 77 0.65 16.84 -3.98
N LEU A 78 0.35 17.75 -4.91
CA LEU A 78 -0.88 18.54 -4.86
C LEU A 78 -2.13 17.69 -4.95
N LYS A 79 -2.15 16.72 -5.87
CA LYS A 79 -3.25 15.76 -5.98
C LYS A 79 -3.47 15.00 -4.67
N ARG A 80 -2.38 14.61 -4.00
CA ARG A 80 -2.47 13.92 -2.72
C ARG A 80 -2.98 14.82 -1.59
N VAL A 81 -2.57 16.09 -1.56
CA VAL A 81 -3.05 17.10 -0.61
C VAL A 81 -4.52 17.43 -0.85
N ASP A 82 -4.93 17.56 -2.11
CA ASP A 82 -6.30 17.88 -2.47
C ASP A 82 -7.26 16.74 -2.10
N ASN A 83 -6.90 15.50 -2.40
CA ASN A 83 -7.64 14.31 -1.95
C ASN A 83 -7.78 14.27 -0.41
N TYR A 84 -6.73 14.65 0.32
CA TYR A 84 -6.77 14.70 1.78
C TYR A 84 -7.74 15.78 2.28
N ASP A 85 -7.73 16.97 1.66
CA ASP A 85 -8.65 18.06 2.02
C ASP A 85 -10.09 17.74 1.69
N ASP A 86 -10.34 17.07 0.57
CA ASP A 86 -11.67 16.61 0.19
C ASP A 86 -12.20 15.58 1.17
N GLU A 87 -11.41 14.56 1.53
CA GLU A 87 -11.81 13.59 2.56
C GLU A 87 -12.09 14.26 3.91
N MET A 88 -11.22 15.18 4.34
CA MET A 88 -11.37 15.90 5.59
C MET A 88 -12.62 16.80 5.61
N CYS A 89 -12.82 17.61 4.56
CA CYS A 89 -13.97 18.51 4.46
C CYS A 89 -15.27 17.74 4.26
N ARG A 90 -15.24 16.60 3.56
CA ARG A 90 -16.37 15.68 3.43
C ARG A 90 -16.76 15.11 4.79
N GLY A 91 -15.81 14.61 5.57
CA GLY A 91 -16.05 14.14 6.93
C GLY A 91 -16.72 15.19 7.81
N TRP A 92 -16.21 16.43 7.84
CA TRP A 92 -16.85 17.51 8.61
C TRP A 92 -18.27 17.85 8.14
N LYS A 93 -18.52 17.82 6.82
CA LYS A 93 -19.87 18.08 6.28
C LYS A 93 -20.85 16.96 6.66
N GLU A 94 -20.43 15.70 6.55
CA GLU A 94 -21.21 14.51 6.92
C GLU A 94 -21.54 14.51 8.43
N ASP A 95 -20.56 14.86 9.28
CA ASP A 95 -20.76 15.02 10.73
C ASP A 95 -21.80 16.10 11.04
N ILE A 96 -21.69 17.28 10.41
CA ILE A 96 -22.66 18.36 10.59
C ILE A 96 -24.04 17.92 10.12
N ASP A 97 -24.17 17.30 8.95
CA ASP A 97 -25.47 16.83 8.44
C ASP A 97 -26.16 15.88 9.42
N THR A 98 -25.42 14.93 9.97
CA THR A 98 -25.92 14.00 10.97
C THR A 98 -26.38 14.73 12.24
N LEU A 99 -25.60 15.70 12.71
CA LEU A 99 -25.97 16.54 13.86
C LEU A 99 -27.22 17.38 13.60
N LEU A 100 -27.37 17.94 12.40
CA LEU A 100 -28.52 18.76 12.03
C LEU A 100 -29.81 17.94 12.00
N VAL A 101 -29.77 16.72 11.46
CA VAL A 101 -30.91 15.79 11.47
C VAL A 101 -31.29 15.43 12.90
N PHE A 102 -30.31 15.05 13.73
CA PHE A 102 -30.57 14.72 15.13
C PHE A 102 -31.13 15.92 15.91
N ALA A 103 -30.56 17.10 15.75
CA ALA A 103 -31.04 18.32 16.41
C ALA A 103 -32.47 18.68 16.00
N GLY A 104 -32.84 18.48 14.73
CA GLY A 104 -34.21 18.68 14.26
C GLY A 104 -35.22 17.71 14.91
N LEU A 105 -34.92 16.41 14.92
CA LEU A 105 -35.75 15.39 15.55
C LEU A 105 -35.87 15.61 17.08
N PHE A 106 -34.75 15.93 17.72
CA PHE A 106 -34.70 16.27 19.13
C PHE A 106 -35.53 17.53 19.45
N SER A 107 -35.41 18.58 18.63
CA SER A 107 -36.20 19.81 18.79
C SER A 107 -37.69 19.54 18.65
N ALA A 108 -38.11 18.69 17.71
CA ALA A 108 -39.52 18.30 17.57
C ALA A 108 -40.03 17.56 18.83
N THR A 109 -39.21 16.66 19.37
CA THR A 109 -39.53 15.93 20.61
C THR A 109 -39.68 16.90 21.78
N VAL A 110 -38.70 17.77 22.02
CA VAL A 110 -38.74 18.76 23.10
C VAL A 110 -39.92 19.74 22.92
N THR A 111 -40.24 20.12 21.69
CA THR A 111 -41.37 21.01 21.39
C THR A 111 -42.70 20.40 21.82
N ALA A 112 -42.91 19.09 21.65
CA ALA A 112 -44.13 18.42 22.12
C ALA A 112 -44.30 18.55 23.65
N PHE A 113 -43.22 18.39 24.40
CA PHE A 113 -43.22 18.58 25.86
C PHE A 113 -43.43 20.04 26.26
N VAL A 114 -42.77 20.97 25.55
CA VAL A 114 -42.88 22.41 25.81
C VAL A 114 -44.30 22.94 25.55
N ILE A 115 -44.98 22.46 24.51
CA ILE A 115 -46.38 22.84 24.22
C ILE A 115 -47.26 22.51 25.42
N GLU A 116 -47.11 21.31 25.98
CA GLU A 116 -47.89 20.89 27.14
C GLU A 116 -47.50 21.66 28.41
N SER A 117 -46.20 21.76 28.73
CA SER A 117 -45.77 22.38 29.99
C SER A 117 -45.89 23.88 30.06
N TYR A 118 -45.93 24.57 28.91
CA TYR A 118 -46.09 26.03 28.88
C TYR A 118 -47.41 26.45 29.54
N HIS A 119 -48.46 25.63 29.42
CA HIS A 119 -49.73 25.88 30.07
C HIS A 119 -49.63 25.91 31.61
N TRP A 120 -48.66 25.23 32.21
CA TRP A 120 -48.43 25.25 33.68
C TRP A 120 -47.87 26.58 34.19
N LEU A 121 -47.40 27.45 33.29
CA LEU A 121 -46.97 28.81 33.62
C LEU A 121 -48.13 29.82 33.54
N THR A 122 -49.25 29.43 32.94
CA THR A 122 -50.46 30.24 32.83
C THR A 122 -51.50 29.80 33.85
N GLU A 123 -52.34 30.74 34.28
CA GLU A 123 -53.47 30.46 35.15
C GLU A 123 -54.50 29.61 34.39
N ASP A 124 -54.85 28.45 34.94
CA ASP A 124 -55.82 27.54 34.34
C ASP A 124 -57.20 28.20 34.38
N PRO A 125 -57.86 28.46 33.23
CA PRO A 125 -59.19 29.08 33.20
C PRO A 125 -60.24 28.25 33.93
N ASP A 126 -60.08 26.93 34.00
CA ASP A 126 -61.00 26.04 34.72
C ASP A 126 -60.78 26.16 36.24
N GLU A 127 -59.54 26.29 36.69
CA GLU A 127 -59.25 26.52 38.11
C GLU A 127 -59.64 27.93 38.54
N ALA A 128 -59.39 28.95 37.70
CA ALA A 128 -59.84 30.32 37.93
C ALA A 128 -61.36 30.40 38.01
N SER A 129 -62.08 29.75 37.09
CA SER A 129 -63.55 29.70 37.11
C SER A 129 -64.08 28.90 38.31
N ALA A 130 -63.45 27.80 38.70
CA ALA A 130 -63.81 27.04 39.90
C ALA A 130 -63.56 27.83 41.18
N ARG A 131 -62.46 28.60 41.26
CA ARG A 131 -62.17 29.51 42.38
C ARG A 131 -63.20 30.63 42.46
N ILE A 132 -63.53 31.26 41.34
CA ILE A 132 -64.58 32.30 41.27
C ILE A 132 -65.94 31.71 41.66
N LEU A 133 -66.28 30.50 41.20
CA LEU A 133 -67.54 29.83 41.55
C LEU A 133 -67.60 29.50 43.05
N ALA A 134 -66.48 29.05 43.64
CA ALA A 134 -66.37 28.81 45.07
C ALA A 134 -66.51 30.11 45.88
N GLU A 135 -65.94 31.21 45.41
CA GLU A 135 -66.08 32.54 46.02
C GLU A 135 -67.53 33.04 45.93
N ILE A 136 -68.19 32.89 44.78
CA ILE A 136 -69.62 33.19 44.60
C ILE A 136 -70.49 32.33 45.54
N LEU A 137 -70.18 31.04 45.69
CA LEU A 137 -70.90 30.14 46.58
C LEU A 137 -70.75 30.57 48.06
N GLN A 138 -69.54 30.97 48.47
CA GLN A 138 -69.28 31.50 49.82
C GLN A 138 -70.04 32.80 50.08
N HIS A 139 -70.11 33.70 49.10
CA HIS A 139 -70.89 34.93 49.21
C HIS A 139 -72.40 34.67 49.33
N LEU A 140 -72.95 33.73 48.56
CA LEU A 140 -74.36 33.34 48.63
C LEU A 140 -74.71 32.69 49.99
N ILE A 141 -73.84 31.84 50.54
CA ILE A 141 -74.03 31.24 51.86
C ILE A 141 -73.95 32.31 52.97
N GLY A 142 -73.04 33.28 52.84
CA GLY A 142 -72.92 34.39 53.78
C GLY A 142 -74.14 35.32 53.80
N GLN A 143 -74.79 35.54 52.65
CA GLN A 143 -76.00 36.36 52.56
C GLN A 143 -77.25 35.66 53.11
N ASN A 144 -77.37 34.34 52.96
CA ASN A 144 -78.52 33.56 53.44
C ASN A 144 -78.56 33.41 54.97
N ASN A 145 -77.45 33.70 55.67
CA ASN A 145 -77.37 33.66 57.14
C ASN A 145 -77.75 34.99 57.83
N THR A 146 -78.38 35.93 57.14
CA THR A 146 -78.77 37.23 57.72
C THR A 146 -80.11 37.23 58.49
N ALA A 147 -80.71 36.06 58.74
CA ALA A 147 -81.99 35.97 59.46
C ALA A 147 -82.03 34.93 60.61
N ALA A 148 -80.96 34.75 61.38
CA ALA A 148 -81.06 34.07 62.69
C ALA A 148 -79.94 34.49 63.66
N GLU A 149 -80.29 35.49 64.48
CA GLU A 149 -80.08 35.55 65.93
C GLU A 149 -78.65 35.69 66.53
N LEU A 150 -78.49 36.84 67.19
CA LEU A 150 -77.64 37.10 68.34
C LEU A 150 -77.74 35.95 69.36
N THR A 151 -76.57 35.42 69.78
CA THR A 151 -76.22 34.92 71.14
C THR A 151 -75.36 33.64 71.07
N ILE A 152 -74.25 33.66 71.82
CA ILE A 152 -73.33 32.58 72.22
C ILE A 152 -71.99 32.56 71.44
N LYS A 153 -71.03 33.28 72.03
CA LYS A 153 -69.58 33.08 71.86
C LYS A 153 -69.19 31.67 72.31
N ALA A 154 -68.22 31.10 71.58
CA ALA A 154 -67.52 29.82 71.78
C ALA A 154 -68.21 28.57 71.19
N THR A 155 -67.99 28.30 69.90
CA THR A 155 -67.13 27.21 69.39
C THR A 155 -67.28 27.15 67.85
N THR A 156 -66.44 27.91 67.13
CA THR A 156 -66.32 27.75 65.66
C THR A 156 -64.93 28.19 65.22
N HIS A 157 -63.97 27.28 65.35
CA HIS A 157 -62.72 27.35 64.59
C HIS A 157 -63.02 26.90 63.16
N VAL A 158 -63.63 27.77 62.37
CA VAL A 158 -63.56 27.67 60.91
C VAL A 158 -62.86 28.93 60.44
N SER A 159 -61.54 28.92 60.58
CA SER A 159 -60.66 29.87 59.89
C SER A 159 -60.55 29.44 58.43
N THR A 160 -61.60 29.64 57.64
CA THR A 160 -61.43 29.83 56.19
C THR A 160 -61.05 31.29 55.98
N SER A 161 -59.77 31.58 56.22
CA SER A 161 -59.13 32.76 55.65
C SER A 161 -59.24 32.65 54.12
N PRO A 162 -59.64 33.70 53.39
CA PRO A 162 -59.48 33.70 51.95
C PRO A 162 -57.98 33.71 51.71
N LYS A 163 -57.39 32.53 51.44
CA LYS A 163 -56.11 32.46 50.76
C LYS A 163 -56.36 33.10 49.41
N THR A 164 -56.10 34.39 49.30
CA THR A 164 -55.70 35.00 48.04
C THR A 164 -54.41 34.30 47.64
N SER A 165 -54.52 33.11 47.05
CA SER A 165 -53.43 32.46 46.35
C SER A 165 -53.15 33.31 45.13
N THR A 166 -52.33 34.34 45.33
CA THR A 166 -51.61 34.98 44.23
C THR A 166 -51.01 33.84 43.42
N PHE A 167 -51.38 33.76 42.14
CA PHE A 167 -50.88 32.78 41.19
C PHE A 167 -49.35 32.81 41.16
N GLY A 168 -48.72 32.03 42.03
CA GLY A 168 -47.32 31.66 41.94
C GLY A 168 -47.31 30.30 41.28
N SER A 169 -47.01 30.25 39.98
CA SER A 169 -46.77 29.00 39.26
C SER A 169 -45.86 28.12 40.13
N GLU A 170 -46.27 26.87 40.35
CA GLU A 170 -45.57 25.96 41.25
C GLU A 170 -44.07 25.96 40.93
N ALA A 171 -43.22 26.10 41.95
CA ALA A 171 -41.77 26.25 41.74
C ALA A 171 -41.14 25.11 40.92
N PHE A 172 -41.81 23.96 40.84
CA PHE A 172 -41.48 22.84 39.98
C PHE A 172 -41.78 23.10 38.48
N ALA A 173 -42.98 23.61 38.15
CA ALA A 173 -43.37 23.94 36.78
C ALA A 173 -42.41 24.95 36.11
N VAL A 174 -41.93 25.93 36.88
CA VAL A 174 -40.94 26.90 36.40
C VAL A 174 -39.60 26.23 36.06
N ARG A 175 -39.09 25.32 36.90
CA ARG A 175 -37.81 24.63 36.66
C ARG A 175 -37.83 23.74 35.42
N VAL A 176 -38.92 22.98 35.23
CA VAL A 176 -39.08 22.10 34.07
C VAL A 176 -39.14 22.92 32.79
N ASN A 177 -40.00 23.94 32.76
CA ASN A 177 -40.11 24.81 31.58
C ASN A 177 -38.76 25.49 31.26
N VAL A 178 -38.06 26.04 32.26
CA VAL A 178 -36.72 26.63 32.03
C VAL A 178 -35.76 25.62 31.43
N SER A 179 -35.73 24.39 31.95
CA SER A 179 -34.84 23.32 31.45
C SER A 179 -35.15 22.94 30.01
N TRP A 180 -36.43 22.80 29.65
CA TRP A 180 -36.87 22.42 28.31
C TRP A 180 -36.74 23.55 27.29
N PHE A 181 -37.07 24.79 27.65
CA PHE A 181 -36.84 25.95 26.79
C PHE A 181 -35.34 26.14 26.54
N LEU A 182 -34.49 26.02 27.57
CA LEU A 182 -33.04 26.14 27.40
C LEU A 182 -32.48 25.02 26.51
N SER A 183 -32.96 23.78 26.72
CA SER A 183 -32.65 22.65 25.83
C SER A 183 -32.99 22.96 24.37
N LEU A 184 -34.22 23.43 24.11
CA LEU A 184 -34.67 23.75 22.76
C LEU A 184 -33.82 24.87 22.12
N ILE A 185 -33.52 25.93 22.87
CA ILE A 185 -32.71 27.05 22.39
C ILE A 185 -31.30 26.58 22.03
N LEU A 186 -30.67 25.72 22.85
CA LEU A 186 -29.33 25.19 22.58
C LEU A 186 -29.32 24.24 21.36
N ALA A 187 -30.38 23.43 21.18
CA ALA A 187 -30.52 22.58 20.00
C ALA A 187 -30.63 23.40 18.71
N LEU A 188 -31.49 24.42 18.69
CA LEU A 188 -31.63 25.33 17.55
C LEU A 188 -30.37 26.17 17.30
N SER A 189 -29.68 26.59 18.37
CA SER A 189 -28.39 27.28 18.26
C SER A 189 -27.33 26.39 17.61
N THR A 190 -27.31 25.08 17.95
CA THR A 190 -26.42 24.11 17.31
C THR A 190 -26.71 23.99 15.81
N VAL A 191 -27.98 23.97 15.42
CA VAL A 191 -28.40 23.97 14.01
C VAL A 191 -27.87 25.20 13.28
N MET A 192 -28.09 26.39 13.83
CA MET A 192 -27.63 27.65 13.25
C MET A 192 -26.10 27.66 13.07
N LEU A 193 -25.36 27.31 14.12
CA LEU A 193 -23.89 27.28 14.08
C LEU A 193 -23.37 26.20 13.11
N GLY A 194 -24.03 25.04 13.03
CA GLY A 194 -23.70 23.98 12.07
C GLY A 194 -23.83 24.45 10.61
N ILE A 195 -24.90 25.18 10.30
CA ILE A 195 -25.12 25.76 8.96
C ILE A 195 -24.02 26.78 8.63
N LEU A 196 -23.65 27.66 9.57
CA LEU A 196 -22.56 28.63 9.38
C LEU A 196 -21.21 27.92 9.14
N CYS A 197 -20.90 26.90 9.94
CA CYS A 197 -19.71 26.07 9.75
C CYS A 197 -19.66 25.44 8.35
N LYS A 198 -20.79 24.92 7.84
CA LYS A 198 -20.86 24.41 6.46
C LYS A 198 -20.56 25.47 5.41
N GLN A 199 -21.07 26.68 5.60
CA GLN A 199 -20.80 27.80 4.69
C GLN A 199 -19.31 28.14 4.68
N TRP A 200 -18.65 28.17 5.83
CA TRP A 200 -17.20 28.42 5.93
C TRP A 200 -16.35 27.31 5.32
N ILE A 201 -16.71 26.03 5.51
CA ILE A 201 -16.02 24.90 4.88
C ILE A 201 -16.17 24.98 3.35
N ARG A 202 -17.36 25.34 2.85
CA ARG A 202 -17.58 25.53 1.41
C ARG A 202 -16.69 26.64 0.86
N GLU A 203 -16.57 27.76 1.56
CA GLU A 203 -15.73 28.88 1.13
C GLU A 203 -14.23 28.55 1.21
N HIS A 204 -13.81 27.75 2.20
CA HIS A 204 -12.44 27.24 2.29
C HIS A 204 -12.01 26.47 1.03
N ARG A 205 -12.91 25.60 0.53
CA ARG A 205 -12.73 24.79 -0.69
C ARG A 205 -13.10 25.52 -1.98
N ARG A 206 -13.34 26.84 -1.94
CA ARG A 206 -13.69 27.58 -3.15
C ARG A 206 -12.49 27.64 -4.09
N ASP A 207 -12.66 27.09 -5.28
CA ASP A 207 -11.66 27.12 -6.34
C ASP A 207 -11.27 28.55 -6.67
N THR A 208 -9.97 28.81 -6.65
CA THR A 208 -9.39 30.09 -7.03
C THR A 208 -8.34 29.82 -8.10
N PRO A 209 -8.51 30.35 -9.32
CA PRO A 209 -7.56 30.09 -10.40
C PRO A 209 -6.20 30.67 -10.02
N SER A 210 -5.21 29.79 -9.86
CA SER A 210 -3.82 30.13 -9.57
C SER A 210 -2.97 29.94 -10.82
N SER A 211 -1.85 30.65 -10.89
CA SER A 211 -0.94 30.60 -12.04
C SER A 211 0.09 29.48 -11.93
N SER A 212 0.26 28.88 -10.74
CA SER A 212 1.21 27.79 -10.51
C SER A 212 0.78 26.77 -9.42
N PRO A 213 1.27 25.52 -9.51
CA PRO A 213 1.14 24.50 -8.45
C PRO A 213 1.57 25.00 -7.06
N LYS A 214 2.67 25.74 -6.97
CA LYS A 214 3.24 26.23 -5.70
C LYS A 214 2.32 27.26 -5.04
N GLU A 215 1.82 28.22 -5.82
CA GLU A 215 0.88 29.23 -5.35
C GLU A 215 -0.42 28.60 -4.81
N THR A 216 -0.88 27.52 -5.42
CA THR A 216 -2.05 26.75 -4.95
C THR A 216 -1.83 26.14 -3.57
N LEU A 217 -0.65 25.52 -3.35
CA LEU A 217 -0.29 24.92 -2.07
C LEU A 217 -0.16 25.98 -0.97
N GLU A 218 0.49 27.11 -1.27
CA GLU A 218 0.64 28.23 -0.35
C GLU A 218 -0.71 28.81 0.06
N LEU A 219 -1.62 29.03 -0.90
CA LEU A 219 -2.97 29.53 -0.64
C LEU A 219 -3.78 28.55 0.22
N ARG A 220 -3.72 27.25 -0.09
CA ARG A 220 -4.38 26.20 0.71
C ARG A 220 -3.87 26.23 2.15
N GLN A 221 -2.54 26.27 2.35
CA GLN A 221 -1.94 26.25 3.67
C GLN A 221 -2.33 27.50 4.47
N LEU A 222 -2.30 28.68 3.85
CA LEU A 222 -2.77 29.94 4.46
C LEU A 222 -4.23 29.84 4.93
N ARG A 223 -5.13 29.31 4.08
CA ARG A 223 -6.55 29.15 4.42
C ARG A 223 -6.75 28.16 5.56
N PHE A 224 -6.03 27.03 5.54
CA PHE A 224 -6.11 26.02 6.58
C PHE A 224 -5.62 26.55 7.95
N GLU A 225 -4.45 27.20 7.98
CA GLU A 225 -3.93 27.82 9.21
C GLU A 225 -4.87 28.91 9.72
N SER A 226 -5.50 29.67 8.81
CA SER A 226 -6.51 30.66 9.18
C SER A 226 -7.73 30.00 9.84
N LEU A 227 -8.27 28.90 9.28
CA LEU A 227 -9.38 28.17 9.91
C LEU A 227 -9.06 27.70 11.33
N GLU A 228 -7.84 27.21 11.55
CA GLU A 228 -7.39 26.79 12.88
C GLU A 228 -7.27 27.98 13.84
N ARG A 229 -6.62 29.07 13.41
CA ARG A 229 -6.34 30.25 14.24
C ARG A 229 -7.59 31.03 14.62
N TRP A 230 -8.57 31.10 13.73
CA TRP A 230 -9.89 31.70 13.98
C TRP A 230 -10.83 30.76 14.74
N GLY A 231 -10.39 29.53 15.07
CA GLY A 231 -11.12 28.63 15.95
C GLY A 231 -12.30 27.91 15.29
N VAL A 232 -12.45 27.94 13.97
CA VAL A 232 -13.55 27.26 13.26
C VAL A 232 -13.54 25.76 13.56
N LEU A 233 -12.37 25.13 13.57
CA LEU A 233 -12.22 23.72 13.93
C LEU A 233 -12.62 23.42 15.38
N THR A 234 -12.44 24.39 16.28
CA THR A 234 -12.86 24.27 17.68
C THR A 234 -14.37 24.42 17.79
N LEU A 235 -14.98 25.33 17.02
CA LEU A 235 -16.43 25.48 16.96
C LEU A 235 -17.09 24.20 16.42
N LEU A 236 -16.58 23.63 15.32
CA LEU A 236 -17.03 22.34 14.76
C LEU A 236 -17.02 21.24 15.81
N ALA A 237 -15.90 21.10 16.55
CA ALA A 237 -15.77 20.11 17.62
C ALA A 237 -16.70 20.36 18.82
N SER A 238 -17.22 21.59 18.98
CA SER A 238 -18.13 21.98 20.07
C SER A 238 -19.61 21.76 19.75
N LEU A 239 -19.99 21.65 18.47
CA LEU A 239 -21.40 21.46 18.08
C LEU A 239 -22.05 20.23 18.75
N PRO A 240 -21.42 19.04 18.76
CA PRO A 240 -21.98 17.88 19.47
C PRO A 240 -22.15 18.13 20.98
N LEU A 241 -21.25 18.91 21.59
CA LEU A 241 -21.28 19.19 23.03
C LEU A 241 -22.41 20.13 23.42
N ILE A 242 -22.69 21.15 22.60
CA ILE A 242 -23.84 22.05 22.82
C ILE A 242 -25.14 21.24 22.73
N LEU A 243 -25.23 20.31 21.76
CA LEU A 243 -26.38 19.44 21.57
C LEU A 243 -26.55 18.39 22.67
N GLN A 244 -25.45 17.83 23.17
CA GLN A 244 -25.48 16.93 24.33
C GLN A 244 -25.87 17.66 25.61
N LEU A 245 -25.41 18.90 25.80
CA LEU A 245 -25.85 19.73 26.92
C LEU A 245 -27.37 19.98 26.85
N ALA A 246 -27.89 20.25 25.66
CA ALA A 246 -29.33 20.36 25.44
C ALA A 246 -30.06 19.05 25.84
N LEU A 247 -29.55 17.90 25.40
CA LEU A 247 -30.11 16.60 25.75
C LEU A 247 -30.10 16.32 27.27
N VAL A 248 -29.02 16.68 27.97
CA VAL A 248 -28.92 16.53 29.43
C VAL A 248 -29.90 17.45 30.15
N LEU A 249 -30.07 18.69 29.69
CA LEU A 249 -31.07 19.61 30.24
C LEU A 249 -32.50 19.11 30.02
N PHE A 250 -32.78 18.54 28.85
CA PHE A 250 -34.07 17.90 28.58
C PHE A 250 -34.33 16.74 29.54
N PHE A 251 -33.35 15.84 29.72
CA PHE A 251 -33.46 14.73 30.67
C PHE A 251 -33.60 15.21 32.11
N ALA A 252 -32.92 16.28 32.52
CA ALA A 252 -33.08 16.86 33.85
C ALA A 252 -34.52 17.34 34.10
N GLY A 253 -35.10 18.07 33.15
CA GLY A 253 -36.51 18.50 33.22
C GLY A 253 -37.49 17.33 33.18
N LEU A 254 -37.20 16.30 32.36
CA LEU A 254 -37.99 15.08 32.30
C LEU A 254 -37.99 14.33 33.63
N LEU A 255 -36.82 14.19 34.27
CA LEU A 255 -36.71 13.54 35.57
C LEU A 255 -37.42 14.35 36.66
N ASP A 256 -37.24 15.67 36.72
CA ASP A 256 -37.96 16.53 37.67
C ASP A 256 -39.48 16.28 37.53
N LEU A 257 -39.99 16.20 36.29
CA LEU A 257 -41.39 15.88 36.01
C LEU A 257 -41.83 14.51 36.46
N LEU A 258 -41.09 13.47 36.12
CA LEU A 258 -41.49 12.12 36.48
C LEU A 258 -41.47 11.94 38.00
N TRP A 259 -40.51 12.52 38.71
CA TRP A 259 -40.46 12.48 40.17
C TRP A 259 -41.60 13.24 40.84
N ALA A 260 -42.13 14.29 40.20
CA ALA A 260 -43.33 14.98 40.66
C ALA A 260 -44.62 14.19 40.42
N LEU A 261 -44.66 13.32 39.40
CA LEU A 261 -45.86 12.59 38.98
C LEU A 261 -45.97 11.20 39.61
N ASP A 262 -44.97 10.34 39.42
CA ASP A 262 -44.97 8.96 39.93
C ASP A 262 -43.55 8.41 40.17
N TYR A 263 -43.33 7.89 41.39
CA TYR A 263 -42.01 7.44 41.82
C TYR A 263 -41.53 6.15 41.12
N ILE A 264 -42.43 5.26 40.69
CA ILE A 264 -42.06 4.00 40.03
C ILE A 264 -41.54 4.33 38.64
N VAL A 265 -42.30 5.10 37.86
CA VAL A 265 -41.90 5.53 36.51
C VAL A 265 -40.63 6.36 36.56
N ALA A 266 -40.51 7.27 37.53
CA ALA A 266 -39.31 8.09 37.73
C ALA A 266 -38.07 7.26 38.03
N SER A 267 -38.18 6.22 38.87
CA SER A 267 -37.04 5.37 39.22
C SER A 267 -36.47 4.62 38.00
N LEU A 268 -37.35 4.06 37.17
CA LEU A 268 -36.95 3.34 35.95
C LEU A 268 -36.33 4.29 34.91
N ALA A 269 -36.93 5.46 34.70
CA ALA A 269 -36.39 6.48 33.81
C ALA A 269 -35.02 6.99 34.29
N THR A 270 -34.86 7.21 35.61
CA THR A 270 -33.59 7.65 36.21
C THR A 270 -32.50 6.61 35.99
N ALA A 271 -32.80 5.31 36.12
CA ALA A 271 -31.83 4.25 35.88
C ALA A 271 -31.35 4.23 34.41
N LEU A 272 -32.27 4.33 33.45
CA LEU A 272 -31.94 4.32 32.02
C LEU A 272 -31.15 5.58 31.60
N ILE A 273 -31.63 6.76 31.99
CA ILE A 273 -30.96 8.04 31.71
C ILE A 273 -29.58 8.07 32.39
N GLY A 274 -29.49 7.60 33.63
CA GLY A 274 -28.22 7.51 34.37
C GLY A 274 -27.20 6.64 33.66
N LEU A 275 -27.60 5.47 33.14
CA LEU A 275 -26.72 4.61 32.35
C LEU A 275 -26.25 5.30 31.06
N SER A 276 -27.14 5.98 30.33
CA SER A 276 -26.78 6.72 29.12
C SER A 276 -25.77 7.84 29.40
N VAL A 277 -26.02 8.66 30.43
CA VAL A 277 -25.12 9.75 30.83
C VAL A 277 -23.78 9.20 31.32
N PHE A 278 -23.78 8.06 32.01
CA PHE A 278 -22.55 7.38 32.45
C PHE A 278 -21.68 6.93 31.27
N ILE A 279 -22.27 6.30 30.26
CA ILE A 279 -21.54 5.89 29.03
C ILE A 279 -20.95 7.11 28.31
N LEU A 280 -21.74 8.19 28.17
CA LEU A 280 -21.27 9.45 27.58
C LEU A 280 -20.10 10.06 28.37
N SER A 281 -20.19 10.01 29.71
CA SER A 281 -19.15 10.55 30.59
C SER A 281 -17.86 9.74 30.50
N ILE A 282 -17.93 8.40 30.57
CA ILE A 282 -16.75 7.53 30.45
C ILE A 282 -16.06 7.73 29.11
N THR A 283 -16.82 7.67 28.01
CA THR A 283 -16.25 7.79 26.65
C THR A 283 -15.64 9.17 26.40
N THR A 284 -16.07 10.21 27.11
CA THR A 284 -15.49 11.56 27.03
C THR A 284 -14.25 11.73 27.92
N VAL A 285 -14.25 11.16 29.13
CA VAL A 285 -13.17 11.35 30.12
C VAL A 285 -12.00 10.38 29.91
N LEU A 286 -12.26 9.14 29.49
CA LEU A 286 -11.24 8.09 29.39
C LEU A 286 -10.07 8.44 28.45
N PRO A 287 -10.27 9.03 27.26
CA PRO A 287 -9.17 9.49 26.41
C PRO A 287 -8.33 10.60 27.06
N CYS A 288 -8.95 11.48 27.84
CA CYS A 288 -8.25 12.52 28.58
C CYS A 288 -7.38 11.91 29.70
N TYR A 289 -7.93 10.99 30.48
CA TYR A 289 -7.18 10.26 31.51
C TYR A 289 -5.96 9.53 30.91
N TYR A 290 -6.15 8.87 29.77
CA TYR A 290 -5.07 8.22 29.02
C TYR A 290 -3.96 9.20 28.62
N LEU A 291 -4.29 10.37 28.06
CA LEU A 291 -3.27 11.37 27.69
C LEU A 291 -2.53 11.95 28.90
N LEU A 292 -3.20 12.14 30.03
CA LEU A 292 -2.57 12.67 31.24
C LEU A 292 -1.62 11.65 31.90
N THR A 293 -1.84 10.36 31.71
CA THR A 293 -1.01 9.26 32.24
C THR A 293 0.07 8.77 31.25
N SER A 294 0.08 9.31 30.02
CA SER A 294 0.97 8.95 28.91
C SER A 294 2.47 8.81 29.24
N PRO A 295 3.12 9.68 30.05
CA PRO A 295 4.56 9.58 30.30
C PRO A 295 5.01 8.22 30.88
N SER A 296 4.15 7.53 31.62
CA SER A 296 4.46 6.22 32.21
C SER A 296 4.24 5.07 31.23
N ILE A 297 3.35 5.25 30.25
CA ILE A 297 2.92 4.22 29.29
C ILE A 297 3.94 4.05 28.16
N VAL A 298 4.66 5.13 27.81
CA VAL A 298 5.66 5.14 26.73
C VAL A 298 6.80 4.12 26.95
N PHE A 299 7.07 3.73 28.20
CA PHE A 299 8.07 2.74 28.59
C PHE A 299 7.51 1.31 28.75
N SER A 300 6.23 1.08 28.47
CA SER A 300 5.63 -0.27 28.46
C SER A 300 6.03 -1.03 27.19
N ASP A 301 6.14 -2.36 27.21
CA ASP A 301 6.44 -3.18 26.02
C ASP A 301 5.28 -3.19 25.00
N SER A 302 4.05 -2.94 25.43
CA SER A 302 2.89 -2.80 24.55
C SER A 302 2.12 -1.53 24.88
N VAL A 303 1.97 -0.66 23.89
CA VAL A 303 1.12 0.54 23.99
C VAL A 303 -0.14 0.34 23.15
N TYR A 304 -1.28 0.35 23.82
CA TYR A 304 -2.60 0.36 23.20
C TYR A 304 -3.20 1.75 23.39
N VAL A 305 -3.54 2.39 22.28
CA VAL A 305 -4.16 3.71 22.34
C VAL A 305 -5.65 3.58 22.57
N CYS A 306 -6.20 4.43 23.45
CA CYS A 306 -7.63 4.49 23.70
C CYS A 306 -8.41 4.77 22.39
N PRO A 307 -9.36 3.91 21.99
CA PRO A 307 -10.09 4.05 20.73
C PRO A 307 -11.25 5.05 20.80
N TYR A 308 -11.73 5.41 22.01
CA TYR A 308 -12.87 6.32 22.22
C TYR A 308 -12.53 7.80 21.95
N LYS A 309 -11.71 8.06 20.93
CA LYS A 309 -11.33 9.41 20.51
C LYS A 309 -12.47 10.04 19.75
N SER A 310 -12.88 11.20 20.23
CA SER A 310 -13.97 11.98 19.64
C SER A 310 -13.64 13.48 19.72
N PRO A 311 -14.27 14.32 18.89
CA PRO A 311 -14.10 15.78 18.98
C PRO A 311 -14.48 16.33 20.38
N GLN A 312 -15.53 15.77 20.98
CA GLN A 312 -15.98 16.09 22.35
C GLN A 312 -14.91 15.77 23.41
N ALA A 313 -14.29 14.58 23.36
CA ALA A 313 -13.23 14.19 24.29
C ALA A 313 -11.99 15.08 24.13
N TRP A 314 -11.73 15.57 22.91
CA TRP A 314 -10.61 16.47 22.63
C TRP A 314 -10.83 17.86 23.22
N LEU A 315 -12.04 18.42 23.07
CA LEU A 315 -12.38 19.70 23.70
C LEU A 315 -12.35 19.58 25.22
N TYR A 316 -12.89 18.48 25.77
CA TYR A 316 -12.80 18.18 27.20
C TYR A 316 -11.34 18.15 27.67
N TYR A 317 -10.44 17.43 26.97
CA TYR A 317 -9.01 17.43 27.28
C TYR A 317 -8.41 18.85 27.27
N ARG A 318 -8.74 19.69 26.27
CA ARG A 318 -8.24 21.07 26.21
C ARG A 318 -8.70 21.90 27.42
N ILE A 319 -9.96 21.79 27.81
CA ILE A 319 -10.54 22.50 28.97
C ILE A 319 -9.94 21.95 30.26
N ALA A 320 -9.98 20.64 30.46
CA ALA A 320 -9.43 19.95 31.62
C ALA A 320 -7.96 20.30 31.82
N ARG A 321 -7.17 20.37 30.75
CA ARG A 321 -5.76 20.78 30.83
C ARG A 321 -5.57 22.20 31.34
N VAL A 322 -6.41 23.15 30.93
CA VAL A 322 -6.36 24.54 31.43
C VAL A 322 -6.79 24.59 32.90
N MET A 323 -7.85 23.89 33.25
CA MET A 323 -8.42 23.85 34.60
C MET A 323 -7.49 23.16 35.61
N PHE A 324 -6.91 22.01 35.25
CA PHE A 324 -6.02 21.22 36.11
C PHE A 324 -4.54 21.61 36.01
N ARG A 325 -4.21 22.65 35.23
CA ARG A 325 -2.86 23.21 35.08
C ARG A 325 -2.11 23.47 36.40
N PRO A 326 -2.73 24.00 37.49
CA PRO A 326 -2.00 24.24 38.74
C PRO A 326 -1.75 22.97 39.56
N ILE A 327 -2.54 21.91 39.34
CA ILE A 327 -2.49 20.64 40.10
C ILE A 327 -1.47 19.68 39.48
N LEU A 328 -1.37 19.64 38.15
CA LEU A 328 -0.36 18.87 37.45
C LEU A 328 1.01 19.57 37.52
N ARG A 329 1.62 19.61 38.70
CA ARG A 329 3.02 20.00 38.87
C ARG A 329 3.92 18.80 38.55
N SER A 330 4.76 18.95 37.52
CA SER A 330 5.94 18.10 37.26
C SER A 330 5.70 16.74 36.58
N LYS A 331 5.66 16.74 35.24
CA LYS A 331 6.62 16.08 34.31
C LYS A 331 6.01 16.00 32.90
N ALA A 332 6.66 16.68 31.95
CA ALA A 332 6.41 16.71 30.50
C ALA A 332 5.00 17.12 30.01
N HIS A 333 4.69 18.43 30.01
CA HIS A 333 3.48 18.99 29.38
C HIS A 333 3.60 19.05 27.86
N ILE A 334 3.61 17.91 27.19
CA ILE A 334 3.63 17.88 25.73
C ILE A 334 2.27 18.34 25.20
N ARG A 335 2.25 19.45 24.45
CA ARG A 335 1.05 19.98 23.81
C ARG A 335 0.88 19.27 22.47
N PHE A 336 -0.25 18.60 22.30
CA PHE A 336 -0.62 17.96 21.03
C PHE A 336 -1.65 18.83 20.29
N PRO A 337 -1.45 19.15 19.00
CA PRO A 337 -2.45 19.87 18.20
C PRO A 337 -3.73 19.07 17.93
N ASN A 338 -3.59 17.75 17.75
CA ASN A 338 -4.69 16.81 17.47
C ASN A 338 -4.38 15.39 17.99
N TRP A 339 -5.36 14.48 17.94
CA TRP A 339 -5.17 13.07 18.36
C TRP A 339 -4.02 12.39 17.60
N ALA A 340 -3.93 12.57 16.29
CA ALA A 340 -2.88 11.95 15.47
C ALA A 340 -1.46 12.35 15.90
N SER A 341 -1.26 13.60 16.29
CA SER A 341 0.03 14.08 16.80
C SER A 341 0.40 13.46 18.14
N SER A 342 -0.59 13.14 18.99
CA SER A 342 -0.36 12.40 20.23
C SER A 342 0.04 10.95 19.97
N ASP A 343 -0.59 10.32 18.98
CA ASP A 343 -0.26 8.95 18.57
C ASP A 343 1.14 8.88 17.94
N LEU A 344 1.47 9.83 17.07
CA LEU A 344 2.80 9.95 16.47
C LEU A 344 3.88 10.22 17.52
N HIS A 345 3.57 11.00 18.55
CA HIS A 345 4.51 11.23 19.65
C HIS A 345 4.78 9.94 20.43
N ILE A 346 3.76 9.12 20.67
CA ILE A 346 3.94 7.80 21.29
C ILE A 346 4.88 6.97 20.41
N ILE A 347 4.59 6.82 19.11
CA ILE A 347 5.43 6.03 18.20
C ILE A 347 6.88 6.53 18.17
N ARG A 348 7.10 7.85 18.15
CA ARG A 348 8.45 8.46 18.09
C ARG A 348 9.26 8.32 19.38
N ASN A 349 8.60 8.20 20.52
CA ASN A 349 9.26 8.17 21.83
C ASN A 349 9.08 6.84 22.56
N HIS A 350 8.43 5.86 21.95
CA HIS A 350 8.24 4.55 22.54
C HIS A 350 9.56 3.77 22.59
N PHE A 351 9.95 3.39 23.80
CA PHE A 351 11.14 2.60 24.06
C PHE A 351 10.72 1.30 24.74
N PRO A 352 10.51 0.21 23.99
CA PRO A 352 10.18 -1.08 24.57
C PRO A 352 11.37 -1.59 25.41
N VAL A 353 11.09 -2.10 26.60
CA VAL A 353 12.12 -2.50 27.58
C VAL A 353 12.75 -3.83 27.19
N SER A 354 11.96 -4.72 26.59
CA SER A 354 12.36 -6.10 26.27
C SER A 354 13.00 -6.28 24.89
N THR A 355 12.51 -5.58 23.86
CA THR A 355 12.88 -5.87 22.46
C THR A 355 14.01 -4.99 21.93
N LEU A 356 14.39 -3.90 22.64
CA LEU A 356 15.40 -2.90 22.25
C LEU A 356 15.23 -2.33 20.82
N ASN A 357 14.11 -2.63 20.15
CA ASN A 357 13.85 -2.30 18.76
C ASN A 357 12.90 -1.10 18.66
N PRO A 358 13.41 0.11 18.34
CA PRO A 358 12.60 1.33 18.35
C PRO A 358 11.54 1.41 17.23
N ARG A 359 11.45 0.39 16.36
CA ARG A 359 10.56 0.36 15.18
C ARG A 359 9.61 -0.83 15.14
N GLU A 360 9.19 -1.33 16.31
CA GLU A 360 8.33 -2.51 16.43
C GLU A 360 6.98 -2.36 15.70
N TYR A 361 6.30 -1.21 15.81
CA TYR A 361 5.04 -0.98 15.11
C TYR A 361 5.20 -0.90 13.58
N LEU A 362 6.34 -0.38 13.11
CA LEU A 362 6.65 -0.38 11.68
C LEU A 362 6.87 -1.81 11.17
N LEU A 363 7.57 -2.65 11.94
CA LEU A 363 7.75 -4.07 11.62
C LEU A 363 6.40 -4.80 11.56
N ARG A 364 5.57 -4.65 12.59
CA ARG A 364 4.23 -5.27 12.64
C ARG A 364 3.34 -4.79 11.50
N GLY A 365 3.35 -3.48 11.22
CA GLY A 365 2.62 -2.88 10.11
C GLY A 365 3.10 -3.37 8.74
N LEU A 366 4.41 -3.49 8.54
CA LEU A 366 5.00 -3.98 7.30
C LEU A 366 4.71 -5.48 7.09
N LYS A 367 4.79 -6.31 8.15
CA LYS A 367 4.36 -7.71 8.10
C LYS A 367 2.90 -7.86 7.68
N TRP A 368 2.02 -7.09 8.31
CA TRP A 368 0.60 -7.08 7.97
C TRP A 368 0.38 -6.63 6.52
N MET A 369 1.07 -5.57 6.08
CA MET A 369 0.98 -5.03 4.72
C MET A 369 1.43 -6.06 3.67
N ILE A 370 2.55 -6.74 3.91
CA ILE A 370 3.04 -7.82 3.05
C ILE A 370 2.00 -8.94 3.01
N ALA A 371 1.53 -9.43 4.16
CA ALA A 371 0.57 -10.53 4.21
C ALA A 371 -0.81 -10.20 3.62
N THR A 372 -1.21 -8.93 3.60
CA THR A 372 -2.56 -8.51 3.16
C THR A 372 -2.59 -8.15 1.68
N PHE A 373 -1.49 -7.60 1.14
CA PHE A 373 -1.48 -6.99 -0.18
C PHE A 373 -0.44 -7.57 -1.15
N SER A 374 0.35 -8.57 -0.76
CA SER A 374 1.32 -9.24 -1.65
C SER A 374 0.69 -9.78 -2.93
N ASP A 375 -0.59 -10.15 -2.88
CA ASP A 375 -1.32 -10.75 -3.99
C ASP A 375 -1.67 -9.74 -5.11
N SER A 376 -1.44 -8.44 -4.89
CA SER A 376 -1.63 -7.41 -5.91
C SER A 376 -0.29 -6.94 -6.46
N THR A 377 -0.08 -7.08 -7.77
CA THR A 377 1.16 -6.64 -8.47
C THR A 377 1.46 -5.16 -8.24
N VAL A 378 0.42 -4.31 -8.31
CA VAL A 378 0.54 -2.86 -8.09
C VAL A 378 0.97 -2.55 -6.66
N MET A 379 0.37 -3.22 -5.67
CA MET A 379 0.70 -2.96 -4.27
C MET A 379 2.07 -3.55 -3.90
N ALA A 380 2.43 -4.72 -4.43
CA ALA A 380 3.75 -5.32 -4.25
C ALA A 380 4.87 -4.37 -4.71
N ASN A 381 4.68 -3.70 -5.85
CA ASN A 381 5.60 -2.67 -6.35
C ASN A 381 5.73 -1.47 -5.40
N HIS A 382 4.62 -0.98 -4.83
CA HIS A 382 4.66 0.08 -3.83
C HIS A 382 5.36 -0.36 -2.54
N ILE A 383 5.09 -1.58 -2.06
CA ILE A 383 5.71 -2.15 -0.86
C ILE A 383 7.22 -2.27 -1.07
N PHE A 384 7.68 -2.72 -2.25
CA PHE A 384 9.10 -2.77 -2.59
C PHE A 384 9.79 -1.41 -2.44
N HIS A 385 9.21 -0.35 -2.99
CA HIS A 385 9.78 1.00 -2.82
C HIS A 385 9.77 1.48 -1.37
N CYS A 386 8.77 1.10 -0.58
CA CYS A 386 8.77 1.37 0.86
C CYS A 386 9.92 0.64 1.57
N MET A 387 10.19 -0.62 1.22
CA MET A 387 11.28 -1.42 1.80
C MET A 387 12.66 -0.88 1.42
N GLN A 388 12.82 -0.29 0.24
CA GLN A 388 14.10 0.24 -0.25
C GLN A 388 14.71 1.31 0.67
N GLY A 389 13.87 2.10 1.36
CA GLY A 389 14.29 3.12 2.32
C GLY A 389 14.56 2.60 3.75
N LEU A 390 14.36 1.31 4.00
CA LEU A 390 14.47 0.71 5.35
C LEU A 390 15.78 -0.06 5.54
N GLN A 391 16.21 -0.18 6.81
CA GLN A 391 17.37 -1.00 7.19
C GLN A 391 17.14 -2.48 6.84
N THR A 392 18.19 -3.17 6.38
CA THR A 392 18.08 -4.56 5.90
C THR A 392 17.58 -5.52 6.98
N GLU A 393 18.00 -5.36 8.24
CA GLU A 393 17.50 -6.16 9.37
C GLU A 393 15.98 -6.05 9.57
N LEU A 394 15.42 -4.85 9.37
CA LEU A 394 13.99 -4.60 9.50
C LEU A 394 13.22 -5.27 8.34
N VAL A 395 13.75 -5.18 7.13
CA VAL A 395 13.18 -5.84 5.94
C VAL A 395 13.21 -7.36 6.11
N ALA A 396 14.34 -7.90 6.54
CA ALA A 396 14.54 -9.33 6.81
C ALA A 396 13.52 -9.87 7.81
N ASN A 397 13.33 -9.15 8.92
CA ASN A 397 12.32 -9.50 9.90
C ASN A 397 10.90 -9.37 9.36
N ALA A 398 10.63 -8.40 8.48
CA ALA A 398 9.29 -8.16 7.93
C ALA A 398 8.87 -9.18 6.87
N THR A 399 9.80 -9.65 6.04
CA THR A 399 9.58 -10.69 5.03
C THR A 399 9.65 -12.11 5.62
N GLY A 400 9.83 -12.24 6.94
CA GLY A 400 9.86 -13.53 7.64
C GLY A 400 11.19 -14.28 7.54
N GLN A 401 12.28 -13.61 7.17
CA GLN A 401 13.62 -14.17 6.99
C GLN A 401 14.64 -13.51 7.95
N PRO A 402 14.53 -13.72 9.27
CA PRO A 402 15.43 -13.09 10.24
C PRO A 402 16.88 -13.55 10.03
N GLY A 403 17.82 -12.59 9.98
CA GLY A 403 19.26 -12.86 9.86
C GLY A 403 19.84 -12.76 8.45
N GLU A 404 18.98 -12.68 7.42
CA GLU A 404 19.42 -12.50 6.03
C GLU A 404 20.01 -11.09 5.81
N LYS A 405 21.18 -11.04 5.18
CA LYS A 405 21.96 -9.80 4.99
C LYS A 405 21.91 -9.30 3.55
N SER A 406 21.63 -10.18 2.58
CA SER A 406 21.48 -9.77 1.18
C SER A 406 20.08 -9.22 0.93
N ARG A 407 20.01 -7.98 0.45
CA ARG A 407 18.73 -7.36 0.07
C ARG A 407 18.11 -8.04 -1.15
N ASP A 408 18.96 -8.55 -2.05
CA ASP A 408 18.50 -9.15 -3.29
C ASP A 408 17.77 -10.47 -3.01
N VAL A 409 18.26 -11.27 -2.05
CA VAL A 409 17.57 -12.48 -1.54
C VAL A 409 16.22 -12.15 -0.90
N LEU A 410 16.18 -11.09 -0.07
CA LEU A 410 14.94 -10.64 0.58
C LEU A 410 13.87 -10.22 -0.44
N TYR A 411 14.27 -9.47 -1.47
CA TYR A 411 13.36 -9.03 -2.53
C TYR A 411 12.93 -10.18 -3.43
N TYR A 412 13.83 -11.10 -3.77
CA TYR A 412 13.51 -12.28 -4.56
C TYR A 412 12.41 -13.10 -3.87
N ASN A 413 12.60 -13.41 -2.59
CA ASN A 413 11.61 -14.17 -1.81
C ASN A 413 10.29 -13.41 -1.59
N PHE A 414 10.33 -12.08 -1.51
CA PHE A 414 9.11 -11.27 -1.44
C PHE A 414 8.31 -11.35 -2.75
N PHE A 415 8.95 -11.09 -3.89
CA PHE A 415 8.27 -11.08 -5.18
C PHE A 415 7.90 -12.47 -5.69
N ARG A 416 8.65 -13.52 -5.30
CA ARG A 416 8.30 -14.92 -5.59
C ARG A 416 6.92 -15.30 -5.06
N ASN A 417 6.53 -14.74 -3.92
CA ASN A 417 5.24 -14.99 -3.28
C ASN A 417 4.16 -13.98 -3.70
N SER A 418 4.48 -13.03 -4.58
CA SER A 418 3.53 -12.02 -5.07
C SER A 418 2.86 -12.48 -6.36
N ALA A 419 1.76 -11.81 -6.76
CA ALA A 419 1.14 -12.10 -8.04
C ALA A 419 2.09 -11.85 -9.22
N TRP A 420 1.97 -12.71 -10.24
CA TRP A 420 2.85 -12.66 -11.40
C TRP A 420 2.46 -11.53 -12.37
N ASP A 421 3.49 -10.86 -12.90
CA ASP A 421 3.40 -9.87 -13.96
C ASP A 421 4.71 -9.86 -14.76
N PRO A 422 4.69 -9.61 -16.08
CA PRO A 422 5.88 -9.58 -16.93
C PRO A 422 7.03 -8.70 -16.40
N ASP A 423 6.74 -7.50 -15.90
CA ASP A 423 7.77 -6.59 -15.38
C ASP A 423 8.33 -7.10 -14.04
N THR A 424 7.49 -7.74 -13.23
CA THR A 424 7.90 -8.41 -11.99
C THR A 424 8.80 -9.62 -12.28
N GLY A 425 8.49 -10.40 -13.31
CA GLY A 425 9.33 -11.51 -13.78
C GLY A 425 10.72 -11.05 -14.23
N ARG A 426 10.79 -9.95 -14.98
CA ARG A 426 12.08 -9.33 -15.40
C ARG A 426 12.90 -8.84 -14.21
N PHE A 427 12.25 -8.25 -13.21
CA PHE A 427 12.92 -7.81 -11.99
C PHE A 427 13.42 -9.00 -11.15
N LEU A 428 12.63 -10.07 -11.02
CA LEU A 428 13.06 -11.33 -10.40
C LEU A 428 14.29 -11.92 -11.11
N ALA A 429 14.35 -11.83 -12.44
CA ALA A 429 15.51 -12.26 -13.22
C ALA A 429 16.76 -11.44 -12.93
N GLU A 430 16.65 -10.12 -12.86
CA GLU A 430 17.76 -9.25 -12.46
C GLU A 430 18.27 -9.60 -11.05
N LEU A 431 17.37 -9.80 -10.07
CA LEU A 431 17.73 -10.16 -8.70
C LEU A 431 18.44 -11.51 -8.63
N PHE A 432 17.94 -12.50 -9.36
CA PHE A 432 18.53 -13.83 -9.42
C PHE A 432 19.94 -13.79 -10.04
N LEU A 433 20.12 -13.11 -11.18
CA LEU A 433 21.43 -12.99 -11.84
C LEU A 433 22.46 -12.32 -10.92
N ARG A 434 22.07 -11.30 -10.15
CA ARG A 434 22.94 -10.67 -9.15
C ARG A 434 23.37 -11.62 -8.04
N GLN A 435 22.47 -12.50 -7.59
CA GLN A 435 22.77 -13.51 -6.57
C GLN A 435 23.76 -14.57 -7.09
N VAL A 436 23.59 -15.02 -8.33
CA VAL A 436 24.48 -16.00 -8.99
C VAL A 436 25.88 -15.41 -9.20
N ASN A 437 25.96 -14.15 -9.64
CA ASN A 437 27.23 -13.46 -9.90
C ASN A 437 27.95 -12.99 -8.63
N GLY A 438 27.36 -13.20 -7.44
CA GLY A 438 27.95 -12.85 -6.15
C GLY A 438 29.13 -13.74 -5.69
N PRO A 439 29.98 -13.26 -4.76
CA PRO A 439 31.13 -13.99 -4.25
C PRO A 439 30.71 -15.21 -3.40
N LEU A 440 31.45 -16.32 -3.54
CA LEU A 440 31.18 -17.65 -2.95
C LEU A 440 30.90 -17.64 -1.41
N ASN A 441 31.44 -16.67 -0.68
CA ASN A 441 31.38 -16.61 0.79
C ASN A 441 30.05 -16.09 1.37
N SER A 442 29.17 -15.47 0.57
CA SER A 442 27.84 -15.02 1.04
C SER A 442 26.79 -16.13 1.06
N GLN A 443 27.07 -17.27 0.41
CA GLN A 443 26.09 -18.35 0.19
C GLN A 443 26.11 -19.45 1.27
N THR A 444 27.04 -19.40 2.24
CA THR A 444 27.28 -20.48 3.24
C THR A 444 27.11 -20.06 4.71
N THR A 445 26.56 -18.88 5.02
CA THR A 445 26.39 -18.44 6.43
C THR A 445 24.94 -18.33 6.88
N SER A 446 24.26 -19.47 7.00
CA SER A 446 23.10 -19.63 7.88
C SER A 446 23.10 -20.99 8.59
N SER A 447 24.24 -21.41 9.11
CA SER A 447 24.31 -22.50 10.10
C SER A 447 23.87 -22.00 11.48
N GLY A 448 22.55 -21.82 11.66
CA GLY A 448 22.01 -21.37 12.94
C GLY A 448 20.50 -21.23 12.98
N GLY A 449 19.78 -22.35 12.89
CA GLY A 449 18.34 -22.42 13.19
C GLY A 449 17.60 -23.33 12.23
N GLY A 450 17.01 -24.41 12.73
CA GLY A 450 16.23 -25.35 11.94
C GLY A 450 15.05 -24.67 11.24
N GLY A 451 15.16 -24.50 9.94
CA GLY A 451 14.15 -23.96 9.03
C GLY A 451 14.74 -23.92 7.63
N ASP A 452 14.39 -24.90 6.81
CA ASP A 452 14.65 -25.07 5.38
C ASP A 452 15.89 -24.33 4.82
N THR A 453 17.04 -25.02 4.83
CA THR A 453 18.15 -24.70 3.91
C THR A 453 17.67 -24.95 2.47
N ARG A 454 16.91 -24.01 1.90
CA ARG A 454 16.47 -24.07 0.50
C ARG A 454 17.69 -23.89 -0.38
N SER A 455 18.04 -24.97 -1.08
CA SER A 455 19.19 -25.00 -1.96
C SER A 455 18.97 -24.02 -3.13
N ILE A 456 20.05 -23.51 -3.69
CA ILE A 456 20.02 -22.70 -4.92
C ILE A 456 19.22 -23.43 -6.03
N GLY A 457 19.18 -24.77 -6.01
CA GLY A 457 18.37 -25.60 -6.90
C GLY A 457 16.85 -25.36 -6.81
N ASP A 458 16.28 -25.13 -5.61
CA ASP A 458 14.86 -24.81 -5.45
C ASP A 458 14.52 -23.41 -6.00
N ALA A 459 15.47 -22.49 -5.89
CA ALA A 459 15.35 -21.14 -6.43
C ALA A 459 15.52 -21.13 -7.96
N LEU A 460 16.46 -21.93 -8.50
CA LEU A 460 16.63 -22.15 -9.93
C LEU A 460 15.36 -22.76 -10.54
N GLY A 461 14.84 -23.85 -9.98
CA GLY A 461 13.61 -24.48 -10.47
C GLY A 461 12.42 -23.51 -10.48
N SER A 462 12.24 -22.72 -9.42
CA SER A 462 11.17 -21.72 -9.35
C SER A 462 11.39 -20.54 -10.31
N PHE A 463 12.61 -20.04 -10.40
CA PHE A 463 12.96 -18.90 -11.25
C PHE A 463 12.73 -19.22 -12.72
N TRP A 464 13.15 -20.40 -13.18
CA TRP A 464 13.08 -20.74 -14.60
C TRP A 464 11.68 -21.18 -15.03
N ASN A 465 10.89 -21.82 -14.15
CA ASN A 465 9.46 -22.02 -14.38
C ASN A 465 8.70 -20.69 -14.58
N LEU A 466 9.14 -19.63 -13.90
CA LEU A 466 8.62 -18.27 -14.01
C LEU A 466 9.12 -17.52 -15.26
N ALA A 467 10.37 -17.79 -15.68
CA ALA A 467 11.01 -17.13 -16.80
C ALA A 467 10.62 -17.72 -18.18
N ILE A 468 10.28 -19.02 -18.24
CA ILE A 468 9.81 -19.71 -19.46
C ILE A 468 8.53 -19.10 -20.04
N ILE A 469 7.72 -18.41 -19.22
CA ILE A 469 6.41 -17.92 -19.64
C ILE A 469 6.47 -16.66 -20.51
N ASP A 470 7.56 -15.87 -20.49
CA ASP A 470 7.50 -14.52 -21.10
C ASP A 470 8.81 -13.91 -21.65
N PHE A 471 9.87 -14.70 -21.88
CA PHE A 471 11.06 -14.21 -22.60
C PHE A 471 10.74 -13.66 -24.02
N VAL A 472 9.54 -13.95 -24.53
CA VAL A 472 9.05 -13.67 -25.90
C VAL A 472 7.90 -12.63 -25.92
N GLY A 473 7.43 -12.12 -24.77
CA GLY A 473 6.31 -11.16 -24.72
C GLY A 473 6.69 -9.72 -25.11
N ASP A 474 6.03 -9.19 -26.15
CA ASP A 474 6.14 -7.82 -26.67
C ASP A 474 5.95 -6.75 -25.57
N GLY A 475 6.85 -5.75 -25.49
CA GLY A 475 6.60 -4.55 -24.67
C GLY A 475 7.79 -3.75 -24.14
N LEU A 476 9.04 -4.11 -24.45
CA LEU A 476 10.25 -3.40 -23.96
C LEU A 476 11.10 -2.84 -25.10
N LEU A 477 12.00 -1.90 -24.78
CA LEU A 477 13.04 -1.44 -25.73
C LEU A 477 13.92 -2.65 -26.11
N PRO A 478 14.11 -2.96 -27.41
CA PRO A 478 14.84 -4.14 -27.87
C PRO A 478 16.26 -4.28 -27.30
N GLU A 479 16.90 -3.15 -27.02
CA GLU A 479 18.26 -3.07 -26.46
C GLU A 479 18.35 -3.65 -25.04
N LEU A 480 17.36 -3.38 -24.19
CA LEU A 480 17.38 -3.80 -22.78
C LEU A 480 17.02 -5.30 -22.64
N GLN A 481 16.18 -5.83 -23.53
CA GLN A 481 15.91 -7.26 -23.63
C GLN A 481 17.14 -8.03 -24.13
N THR A 482 17.84 -7.47 -25.12
CA THR A 482 19.10 -8.04 -25.63
C THR A 482 20.19 -8.07 -24.55
N GLU A 483 20.29 -7.00 -23.75
CA GLU A 483 21.24 -6.94 -22.63
C GLU A 483 20.95 -8.00 -21.55
N LEU A 484 19.68 -8.17 -21.17
CA LEU A 484 19.27 -9.22 -20.22
C LEU A 484 19.65 -10.63 -20.72
N LEU A 485 19.43 -10.91 -22.02
CA LEU A 485 19.77 -12.20 -22.62
C LEU A 485 21.28 -12.48 -22.61
N TYR A 486 22.11 -11.48 -22.93
CA TYR A 486 23.56 -11.64 -22.83
C TYR A 486 24.04 -11.78 -21.37
N GLN A 487 23.38 -11.13 -20.41
CA GLN A 487 23.68 -11.29 -18.98
C GLN A 487 23.37 -12.70 -18.50
N ILE A 488 22.28 -13.30 -18.98
CA ILE A 488 21.95 -14.71 -18.69
C ILE A 488 23.03 -15.63 -19.24
N ILE A 489 23.41 -15.47 -20.51
CA ILE A 489 24.47 -16.27 -21.14
C ILE A 489 25.78 -16.14 -20.35
N ALA A 490 26.19 -14.91 -20.01
CA ALA A 490 27.41 -14.67 -19.25
C ALA A 490 27.37 -15.28 -17.84
N SER A 491 26.23 -15.15 -17.14
CA SER A 491 26.08 -15.68 -15.78
C SER A 491 26.06 -17.21 -15.76
N VAL A 492 25.40 -17.86 -16.74
CA VAL A 492 25.42 -19.32 -16.89
C VAL A 492 26.84 -19.82 -17.18
N LYS A 493 27.59 -19.16 -18.06
CA LYS A 493 29.00 -19.48 -18.34
C LYS A 493 29.87 -19.36 -17.09
N GLN A 494 29.72 -18.28 -16.33
CA GLN A 494 30.43 -18.10 -15.05
C GLN A 494 30.07 -19.18 -14.04
N TYR A 495 28.79 -19.54 -13.96
CA TYR A 495 28.31 -20.59 -13.07
C TYR A 495 28.92 -21.97 -13.42
N CYS A 496 29.07 -22.26 -14.72
CA CYS A 496 29.80 -23.44 -15.21
C CYS A 496 31.30 -23.37 -14.88
N ALA A 497 31.93 -22.20 -15.04
CA ALA A 497 33.35 -22.01 -14.78
C ALA A 497 33.72 -22.16 -13.28
N ASP A 498 32.87 -21.65 -12.39
CA ASP A 498 33.08 -21.66 -10.94
C ASP A 498 32.86 -23.06 -10.30
N GLY A 499 32.34 -24.02 -11.06
CA GLY A 499 32.15 -25.40 -10.60
C GLY A 499 31.01 -25.61 -9.61
N ARG A 500 30.03 -24.71 -9.59
CA ARG A 500 28.92 -24.69 -8.61
C ARG A 500 27.70 -25.53 -9.00
N ILE A 501 27.76 -26.24 -10.13
CA ILE A 501 26.63 -26.99 -10.71
C ILE A 501 26.31 -28.23 -9.84
N THR A 502 25.05 -28.35 -9.45
CA THR A 502 24.48 -29.56 -8.82
C THR A 502 23.58 -30.32 -9.79
N LEU A 503 23.20 -31.57 -9.43
CA LEU A 503 22.30 -32.41 -10.22
C LEU A 503 20.96 -31.71 -10.53
N PHE A 504 20.44 -30.92 -9.59
CA PHE A 504 19.17 -30.21 -9.73
C PHE A 504 19.24 -28.97 -10.65
N ASP A 505 20.44 -28.50 -10.97
CA ASP A 505 20.65 -27.26 -11.74
C ASP A 505 20.69 -27.53 -13.25
N MET A 506 21.03 -28.76 -13.67
CA MET A 506 21.25 -29.11 -15.07
C MET A 506 19.99 -29.05 -15.93
N SER A 507 18.88 -29.61 -15.45
CA SER A 507 17.61 -29.59 -16.18
C SER A 507 17.13 -28.14 -16.44
N PRO A 508 17.05 -27.25 -15.43
CA PRO A 508 16.73 -25.85 -15.67
C PRO A 508 17.70 -25.13 -16.62
N ILE A 509 19.02 -25.36 -16.50
CA ILE A 509 20.03 -24.74 -17.39
C ILE A 509 19.79 -25.12 -18.86
N LEU A 510 19.51 -26.39 -19.13
CA LEU A 510 19.29 -26.89 -20.48
C LEU A 510 17.95 -26.41 -21.07
N MET A 511 16.91 -26.24 -20.24
CA MET A 511 15.65 -25.64 -20.68
C MET A 511 15.85 -24.18 -21.15
N ILE A 512 16.70 -23.40 -20.49
CA ILE A 512 17.04 -22.03 -20.94
C ILE A 512 17.77 -22.09 -22.26
N CYS A 513 18.77 -22.98 -22.37
CA CYS A 513 19.55 -23.13 -23.58
C CYS A 513 18.63 -23.46 -24.76
N ARG A 514 17.64 -24.33 -24.58
CA ARG A 514 16.61 -24.62 -25.59
C ARG A 514 15.90 -23.36 -26.09
N GLU A 515 15.44 -22.47 -25.20
CA GLU A 515 14.76 -21.23 -25.61
C GLU A 515 15.73 -20.23 -26.26
N LEU A 516 16.97 -20.11 -25.76
CA LEU A 516 18.00 -19.26 -26.36
C LEU A 516 18.42 -19.73 -27.75
N TRP A 517 18.48 -21.04 -27.97
CA TRP A 517 18.81 -21.63 -29.27
C TRP A 517 17.69 -21.46 -30.30
N LYS A 518 16.43 -21.24 -29.87
CA LYS A 518 15.28 -20.96 -30.75
C LYS A 518 15.03 -19.47 -30.99
N HIS A 519 15.83 -18.59 -30.39
CA HIS A 519 15.62 -17.15 -30.45
C HIS A 519 15.75 -16.59 -31.89
N PRO A 520 14.94 -15.60 -32.31
CA PRO A 520 14.97 -15.05 -33.68
C PRO A 520 16.28 -14.32 -34.03
N SER A 521 17.00 -13.80 -33.03
CA SER A 521 18.28 -13.11 -33.22
C SER A 521 19.45 -14.08 -33.33
N LEU A 522 20.11 -14.11 -34.50
CA LEU A 522 21.26 -14.95 -34.79
C LEU A 522 22.46 -14.74 -33.81
N PRO A 523 22.85 -13.51 -33.43
CA PRO A 523 23.91 -13.29 -32.45
C PRO A 523 23.67 -13.94 -31.08
N ILE A 524 22.42 -13.99 -30.61
CA ILE A 524 22.04 -14.61 -29.33
C ILE A 524 22.14 -16.13 -29.43
N ARG A 525 21.70 -16.71 -30.54
CA ARG A 525 21.84 -18.14 -30.82
C ARG A 525 23.31 -18.58 -30.85
N GLN A 526 24.16 -17.85 -31.57
CA GLN A 526 25.59 -18.13 -31.66
C GLN A 526 26.34 -17.92 -30.34
N SER A 527 25.89 -16.97 -29.52
CA SER A 527 26.49 -16.75 -28.20
C SER A 527 26.08 -17.81 -27.20
N SER A 528 24.81 -18.25 -27.23
CA SER A 528 24.27 -19.24 -26.29
C SER A 528 24.76 -20.66 -26.58
N ILE A 529 25.03 -21.03 -27.84
CA ILE A 529 25.58 -22.38 -28.14
C ILE A 529 26.96 -22.61 -27.52
N SER A 530 27.75 -21.55 -27.32
CA SER A 530 29.05 -21.64 -26.65
C SER A 530 28.95 -21.96 -25.15
N ILE A 531 27.77 -22.01 -24.55
CA ILE A 531 27.56 -22.54 -23.20
C ILE A 531 27.91 -24.04 -23.15
N LEU A 532 27.70 -24.77 -24.26
CA LEU A 532 28.08 -26.19 -24.35
C LEU A 532 29.58 -26.40 -24.22
N ASP A 533 30.41 -25.45 -24.67
CA ASP A 533 31.86 -25.50 -24.50
C ASP A 533 32.26 -25.41 -23.02
N ASP A 534 31.60 -24.51 -22.28
CA ASP A 534 31.84 -24.32 -20.85
C ASP A 534 31.33 -25.51 -20.02
N LEU A 535 30.19 -26.10 -20.41
CA LEU A 535 29.65 -27.33 -19.81
C LEU A 535 30.57 -28.53 -20.06
N GLU A 536 31.07 -28.71 -21.29
CA GLU A 536 32.05 -29.75 -21.62
C GLU A 536 33.36 -29.57 -20.83
N SER A 537 33.86 -28.33 -20.77
CA SER A 537 35.05 -27.97 -19.99
C SER A 537 34.85 -28.21 -18.49
N TRP A 538 33.65 -27.98 -17.97
CA TRP A 538 33.32 -28.27 -16.57
C TRP A 538 33.21 -29.78 -16.32
N LEU A 539 32.46 -30.51 -17.14
CA LEU A 539 32.26 -31.95 -17.02
C LEU A 539 33.59 -32.72 -17.08
N SER A 540 34.53 -32.27 -17.93
CA SER A 540 35.88 -32.83 -18.02
C SER A 540 36.74 -32.54 -16.79
N ARG A 541 36.50 -31.43 -16.07
CA ARG A 541 37.15 -31.10 -14.78
C ARG A 541 36.49 -31.75 -13.56
N ALA A 542 35.22 -32.15 -13.65
CA ALA A 542 34.48 -32.77 -12.55
C ALA A 542 35.08 -34.13 -12.15
N SER A 543 34.97 -34.49 -10.86
CA SER A 543 35.38 -35.80 -10.36
C SER A 543 34.51 -36.91 -10.95
N GLU A 544 35.07 -38.11 -11.06
CA GLU A 544 34.38 -39.28 -11.65
C GLU A 544 33.02 -39.59 -11.01
N ASP A 545 32.89 -39.45 -9.69
CA ASP A 545 31.63 -39.70 -8.97
C ASP A 545 30.52 -38.72 -9.40
N ILE A 546 30.88 -37.43 -9.48
CA ILE A 546 29.99 -36.33 -9.92
C ILE A 546 29.61 -36.53 -11.40
N ARG A 547 30.58 -36.92 -12.24
CA ARG A 547 30.34 -37.19 -13.66
C ARG A 547 29.37 -38.35 -13.87
N ALA A 548 29.50 -39.42 -13.09
CA ALA A 548 28.63 -40.59 -13.19
C ALA A 548 27.16 -40.28 -12.85
N GLU A 549 26.91 -39.34 -11.92
CA GLU A 549 25.55 -38.92 -11.56
C GLU A 549 24.95 -37.88 -12.54
N LEU A 550 25.77 -36.96 -13.05
CA LEU A 550 25.30 -35.84 -13.86
C LEU A 550 25.15 -36.16 -15.34
N VAL A 551 26.03 -36.97 -15.92
CA VAL A 551 25.99 -37.30 -17.36
C VAL A 551 24.65 -37.90 -17.78
N PRO A 552 24.07 -38.86 -17.05
CA PRO A 552 22.76 -39.39 -17.39
C PRO A 552 21.62 -38.38 -17.21
N SER A 553 21.71 -37.48 -16.23
CA SER A 553 20.73 -36.40 -16.03
C SER A 553 20.75 -35.38 -17.18
N VAL A 554 21.94 -35.01 -17.64
CA VAL A 554 22.13 -34.14 -18.82
C VAL A 554 21.61 -34.81 -20.08
N ALA A 555 21.93 -36.09 -20.28
CA ALA A 555 21.44 -36.87 -21.41
C ALA A 555 19.90 -36.96 -21.40
N SER A 556 19.29 -37.26 -20.26
CA SER A 556 17.82 -37.28 -20.10
C SER A 556 17.19 -35.93 -20.44
N ALA A 557 17.70 -34.81 -19.88
CA ALA A 557 17.19 -33.48 -20.21
C ALA A 557 17.34 -33.13 -21.70
N LEU A 558 18.43 -33.55 -22.36
CA LEU A 558 18.60 -33.37 -23.80
C LEU A 558 17.58 -34.19 -24.62
N THR A 559 17.21 -35.40 -24.20
CA THR A 559 16.17 -36.18 -24.90
C THR A 559 14.84 -35.43 -24.97
N GLU A 560 14.45 -34.74 -23.89
CA GLU A 560 13.24 -33.90 -23.87
C GLU A 560 13.33 -32.70 -24.84
N ILE A 561 14.53 -32.11 -24.96
CA ILE A 561 14.77 -31.01 -25.90
C ILE A 561 14.64 -31.50 -27.34
N ILE A 562 15.27 -32.63 -27.65
CA ILE A 562 15.30 -33.27 -28.98
C ILE A 562 13.90 -33.75 -29.39
N ASP A 563 13.13 -34.32 -28.46
CA ASP A 563 11.77 -34.75 -28.71
C ASP A 563 10.88 -33.58 -29.16
N LYS A 564 11.05 -32.41 -28.54
CA LYS A 564 10.29 -31.19 -28.84
C LYS A 564 10.82 -30.37 -30.04
N GLU A 565 11.79 -30.86 -30.80
CA GLU A 565 12.23 -30.24 -32.05
C GLU A 565 11.44 -30.75 -33.26
N SER A 566 11.19 -29.85 -34.22
CA SER A 566 10.51 -30.17 -35.47
C SER A 566 11.48 -30.81 -36.47
N GLU A 567 11.13 -31.98 -36.99
CA GLU A 567 11.96 -32.70 -37.98
C GLU A 567 11.98 -32.01 -39.36
N THR A 568 10.98 -31.18 -39.67
CA THR A 568 10.81 -30.61 -41.02
C THR A 568 11.41 -29.21 -41.18
N ASP A 569 11.61 -28.47 -40.08
CA ASP A 569 12.21 -27.13 -40.08
C ASP A 569 12.89 -26.85 -38.72
N PRO A 570 14.15 -27.28 -38.51
CA PRO A 570 14.83 -27.10 -37.24
C PRO A 570 15.22 -25.62 -37.07
N VAL A 571 14.56 -24.93 -36.13
CA VAL A 571 14.80 -23.51 -35.83
C VAL A 571 15.96 -23.32 -34.83
N SER A 572 16.36 -24.40 -34.15
CA SER A 572 17.31 -24.36 -33.03
C SER A 572 18.77 -24.43 -33.48
N GLU A 573 19.59 -23.49 -33.00
CA GLU A 573 21.05 -23.46 -33.24
C GLU A 573 21.77 -24.72 -32.73
N PHE A 574 21.15 -25.45 -31.79
CA PHE A 574 21.65 -26.73 -31.29
C PHE A 574 21.86 -27.75 -32.41
N VAL A 575 20.90 -27.84 -33.34
CA VAL A 575 20.94 -28.76 -34.48
C VAL A 575 21.74 -28.14 -35.63
N LEU A 576 21.55 -26.85 -35.90
CA LEU A 576 22.10 -26.17 -37.07
C LEU A 576 23.62 -25.91 -37.01
N SER A 577 24.19 -25.69 -35.82
CA SER A 577 25.61 -25.31 -35.65
C SER A 577 26.60 -26.48 -35.71
N GLY A 578 26.12 -27.73 -35.75
CA GLY A 578 26.94 -28.94 -35.63
C GLY A 578 27.58 -29.15 -34.24
N ARG A 579 27.47 -28.17 -33.31
CA ARG A 579 28.03 -28.26 -31.95
C ARG A 579 27.17 -29.12 -31.02
N GLY A 580 25.84 -29.03 -31.13
CA GLY A 580 24.92 -29.88 -30.37
C GLY A 580 25.15 -31.38 -30.61
N PRO A 581 25.19 -31.86 -31.87
CA PRO A 581 25.53 -33.25 -32.17
C PRO A 581 26.89 -33.71 -31.62
N ARG A 582 27.91 -32.84 -31.63
CA ARG A 582 29.22 -33.13 -31.02
C ARG A 582 29.14 -33.30 -29.51
N PHE A 583 28.36 -32.45 -28.84
CA PHE A 583 28.17 -32.55 -27.39
C PHE A 583 27.41 -33.83 -27.01
N VAL A 584 26.39 -34.20 -27.78
CA VAL A 584 25.67 -35.48 -27.61
C VAL A 584 26.58 -36.68 -27.81
N ARG A 585 27.50 -36.61 -28.79
CA ARG A 585 28.49 -37.66 -29.01
C ARG A 585 29.44 -37.82 -27.83
N LEU A 586 29.91 -36.72 -27.24
CA LEU A 586 30.75 -36.78 -26.05
C LEU A 586 30.04 -37.44 -24.86
N LEU A 587 28.76 -37.13 -24.65
CA LEU A 587 27.96 -37.79 -23.62
C LEU A 587 27.79 -39.28 -23.92
N ASP A 588 27.53 -39.64 -25.17
CA ASP A 588 27.39 -41.04 -25.60
C ASP A 588 28.67 -41.84 -25.38
N GLU A 589 29.84 -41.28 -25.73
CA GLU A 589 31.15 -41.90 -25.49
C GLU A 589 31.36 -42.19 -23.99
N TRP A 590 30.89 -41.32 -23.10
CA TRP A 590 30.99 -41.52 -21.65
C TRP A 590 29.98 -42.52 -21.09
N ILE A 591 28.74 -42.47 -21.57
CA ILE A 591 27.68 -43.43 -21.21
C ILE A 591 28.13 -44.85 -21.58
N VAL A 592 28.65 -45.03 -22.81
CA VAL A 592 29.16 -46.31 -23.31
C VAL A 592 30.42 -46.75 -22.55
N ALA A 593 31.38 -45.85 -22.32
CA ALA A 593 32.62 -46.17 -21.58
C ALA A 593 32.37 -46.65 -20.14
N LYS A 594 31.28 -46.19 -19.52
CA LYS A 594 30.89 -46.57 -18.15
C LYS A 594 29.85 -47.68 -18.07
N GLY A 595 29.31 -48.12 -19.22
CA GLY A 595 28.25 -49.13 -19.26
C GLY A 595 26.98 -48.67 -18.54
N ILE A 596 26.66 -47.37 -18.61
CA ILE A 596 25.45 -46.82 -18.00
C ILE A 596 24.27 -47.20 -18.88
N ASP A 597 23.35 -47.98 -18.32
CA ASP A 597 22.07 -48.23 -18.97
C ASP A 597 21.15 -47.02 -18.72
N MET A 598 20.98 -46.21 -19.76
CA MET A 598 20.13 -45.01 -19.73
C MET A 598 18.66 -45.35 -19.53
N ASP A 599 18.22 -46.55 -19.94
CA ASP A 599 16.83 -46.98 -19.81
C ASP A 599 16.49 -47.39 -18.36
N ASP A 600 17.49 -47.86 -17.59
CA ASP A 600 17.37 -48.20 -16.15
C ASP A 600 17.60 -46.98 -15.21
N TYR A 601 18.33 -45.96 -15.65
CA TYR A 601 18.68 -44.79 -14.82
C TYR A 601 17.47 -43.89 -14.49
N SER A 602 16.40 -43.97 -15.26
CA SER A 602 15.30 -43.02 -15.16
C SER A 602 14.36 -43.31 -13.99
N MET A 603 14.39 -42.47 -12.97
CA MET A 603 13.34 -42.45 -11.93
C MET A 603 12.03 -41.81 -12.44
N HIS A 604 11.98 -41.19 -13.64
CA HIS A 604 10.81 -40.52 -14.26
C HIS A 604 10.81 -40.63 -15.80
N ASP A 605 9.81 -41.30 -16.40
CA ASP A 605 9.50 -41.39 -17.85
C ASP A 605 10.32 -40.45 -18.77
N MET A 606 11.37 -40.99 -19.41
CA MET A 606 12.04 -40.25 -20.49
C MET A 606 11.05 -39.99 -21.63
N ALA A 607 11.09 -38.80 -22.22
CA ALA A 607 10.22 -38.45 -23.35
C ALA A 607 10.47 -39.34 -24.59
N MET A 608 11.72 -39.77 -24.77
CA MET A 608 12.14 -40.70 -25.83
C MET A 608 13.37 -41.49 -25.37
N SER A 609 13.62 -42.67 -25.95
CA SER A 609 14.82 -43.45 -25.62
C SER A 609 16.09 -42.72 -26.07
N TRP A 610 17.22 -42.98 -25.41
CA TRP A 610 18.51 -42.37 -25.79
C TRP A 610 18.92 -42.75 -27.22
N GLY A 611 18.61 -43.98 -27.65
CA GLY A 611 18.83 -44.44 -29.03
C GLY A 611 18.01 -43.66 -30.04
N ASP A 612 16.71 -43.46 -29.79
CA ASP A 612 15.82 -42.70 -30.66
C ASP A 612 16.23 -41.23 -30.74
N ALA A 613 16.71 -40.66 -29.62
CA ALA A 613 17.20 -39.28 -29.56
C ALA A 613 18.43 -39.07 -30.47
N LYS A 614 19.36 -40.04 -30.47
CA LYS A 614 20.52 -40.04 -31.36
C LYS A 614 20.08 -40.11 -32.83
N GLU A 615 19.19 -41.02 -33.18
CA GLU A 615 18.72 -41.17 -34.55
C GLU A 615 17.99 -39.89 -35.03
N LYS A 616 17.14 -39.30 -34.19
CA LYS A 616 16.42 -38.07 -34.50
C LYS A 616 17.37 -36.90 -34.73
N ILE A 617 18.42 -36.73 -33.92
CA ILE A 617 19.45 -35.71 -34.16
C ILE A 617 20.16 -35.91 -35.50
N LEU A 618 20.51 -37.14 -35.87
CA LEU A 618 21.19 -37.42 -37.14
C LEU A 618 20.33 -37.03 -38.33
N ARG A 619 19.03 -37.38 -38.28
CA ARG A 619 18.06 -37.01 -39.31
C ARG A 619 17.93 -35.49 -39.45
N MET A 620 17.89 -34.74 -38.34
CA MET A 620 17.75 -33.28 -38.36
C MET A 620 19.04 -32.53 -38.74
N SER A 621 20.22 -33.07 -38.40
CA SER A 621 21.52 -32.43 -38.64
C SER A 621 22.18 -32.81 -39.97
N GLY A 622 21.64 -33.82 -40.67
CA GLY A 622 22.19 -34.31 -41.94
C GLY A 622 23.52 -35.03 -41.81
N LEU A 623 23.87 -35.51 -40.60
CA LEU A 623 25.08 -36.27 -40.32
C LEU A 623 24.92 -37.75 -40.74
N SER A 624 26.05 -38.44 -40.98
CA SER A 624 26.04 -39.87 -41.34
C SER A 624 25.45 -40.72 -40.22
N MET A 625 24.77 -41.81 -40.57
CA MET A 625 24.22 -42.75 -39.58
C MET A 625 25.30 -43.37 -38.68
N ASP A 626 26.54 -43.48 -39.19
CA ASP A 626 27.69 -44.04 -38.45
C ASP A 626 28.42 -43.01 -37.57
N TYR A 627 27.85 -41.80 -37.38
CA TYR A 627 28.52 -40.67 -36.71
C TYR A 627 28.84 -40.95 -35.24
N PHE A 628 28.00 -41.71 -34.54
CA PHE A 628 28.22 -42.12 -33.15
C PHE A 628 29.05 -43.41 -33.02
N ASP A 629 29.20 -44.19 -34.10
CA ASP A 629 29.92 -45.47 -34.11
C ASP A 629 31.41 -45.34 -34.50
N SER A 630 31.84 -44.17 -34.94
CA SER A 630 33.20 -43.90 -35.41
C SER A 630 34.14 -43.52 -34.26
N PRO A 631 35.25 -44.24 -33.97
CA PRO A 631 36.18 -43.86 -32.91
C PRO A 631 36.96 -42.57 -33.23
N THR A 632 37.22 -41.77 -32.20
CA THR A 632 37.95 -40.50 -32.29
C THR A 632 39.44 -40.75 -32.51
N GLU A 633 40.02 -40.32 -33.64
CA GLU A 633 41.47 -40.15 -33.75
C GLU A 633 41.90 -39.02 -32.80
N MET A 634 42.46 -39.40 -31.66
CA MET A 634 43.10 -38.50 -30.71
C MET A 634 44.38 -37.98 -31.36
N SER A 635 44.40 -36.70 -31.75
CA SER A 635 45.57 -36.05 -32.33
C SER A 635 46.64 -35.81 -31.25
N ASP A 636 47.42 -36.84 -30.93
CA ASP A 636 48.72 -36.70 -30.31
C ASP A 636 49.76 -36.45 -31.41
N THR A 637 49.98 -35.19 -31.76
CA THR A 637 51.23 -34.76 -32.39
C THR A 637 51.82 -33.62 -31.56
N VAL A 638 52.52 -34.01 -30.50
CA VAL A 638 53.64 -33.23 -29.97
C VAL A 638 54.75 -33.34 -31.01
N GLU A 639 54.85 -32.35 -31.90
CA GLU A 639 56.07 -32.14 -32.68
C GLU A 639 57.18 -31.72 -31.71
N ASP A 640 58.08 -32.66 -31.47
CA ASP A 640 59.38 -32.50 -30.84
C ASP A 640 60.34 -31.85 -31.87
N PRO A 641 60.83 -30.62 -31.66
CA PRO A 641 61.88 -30.08 -32.52
C PRO A 641 63.24 -30.56 -31.99
N GLY A 642 63.73 -31.70 -32.49
CA GLY A 642 65.16 -31.97 -32.52
C GLY A 642 65.85 -30.84 -33.30
N GLY A 643 66.94 -30.22 -32.86
CA GLY A 643 68.13 -30.90 -32.35
C GLY A 643 69.08 -31.17 -33.51
N SER A 644 69.65 -30.10 -34.10
CA SER A 644 70.98 -30.03 -34.74
C SER A 644 71.33 -28.57 -35.05
#